data_AF-A0A1G4I774-F1
#
_entry.id   AF-A0A1G4I774-F1
#
_cell.length_a   1.000
_cell.length_b   1.000
_cell.length_c   1.000
_cell.angle_alpha   90.00
_cell.angle_beta   90.00
_cell.angle_gamma   90.00
#
_symmetry.space_group_name_H-M   'P 1'
#
loop_
_entity.id
_entity.type
_entity.pdbx_description
1 polymer ?
#
loop_
_entity_poly.entity_id
_entity_poly.type
_entity_poly.pdbx_seq_one_letter_code
_entity_poly.pdbx_strand_id
1 'polypeptide(L)'
;MAALRSVRSKQQVNKFCSVGSALLGDAVCFSIKEWDNTLRTLEAARCDPLLLPPLASLPTSAVCEAVRHYHNVYMKASELIVLRPLHWRKWQEGLCEFMDHTNNNGTDGGNSSNGSNTTLHTGCCELEVLCGAFLSQQREQFVVAFWGTVDSCSLRLKLLVSRFPHEDEIISVSPVAGDGMDGNGADLEEVRIAAEESADDMGEGAILLRKRYFRELYSFQRLACESAHLFGFYASVGKAERLWLTDTLLLERHEEAAEVLIRRSFKRDFDVPSLELVSGELLEDYKSFEVNESKQRVLLKRAGDTLKGLWCILAHDKFVKHQSQSKLQQKGVEEEYECGVEEEERSCGTDATALKFPEELVRCISCKAVRSVTAFATAVQSIVECNPSSPPSANLERLEFLLSLLLRWFEAYTGERHRGDIPLFLDTDLWEFLLQRHTELLKWVMSAYCSGETDVDYNSAVEAVQFVCLSVLRCLDVYKAAVVSKRCEESVKDKLKCVAGNTVAEWLKHTAIGAFLRGIRRACSDLCASGTRFCLSIPLMLIVVRSSVVESRLLLLCHGISCAVDVRQLLLPMVDLGFKEMSQLDKNADGTLLTSWVGSMTSVLNSLRRTLRVHGAEHAPADDFVCELHRHYLSLQRLSPAAVSDIVTDAWTDFLSSGFVVEGGLRGSRRVSLFSVSSERRSALHGAQQMVNGTHVDVGHEERDYKRPRKE
;
A
#
# COMPACT_ATOMS: atom_id res chain seq x y z
N MET A 1 -14.39 42.94 -24.94
CA MET A 1 -13.38 43.17 -23.88
C MET A 1 -13.29 42.01 -22.88
N ALA A 2 -14.39 41.50 -22.31
CA ALA A 2 -14.36 40.36 -21.39
C ALA A 2 -13.77 39.07 -22.00
N ALA A 3 -14.12 38.73 -23.25
CA ALA A 3 -13.53 37.58 -23.95
C ALA A 3 -12.00 37.69 -24.15
N LEU A 4 -11.49 38.89 -24.48
CA LEU A 4 -10.05 39.13 -24.63
C LEU A 4 -9.31 39.08 -23.28
N ARG A 5 -9.93 39.55 -22.19
CA ARG A 5 -9.39 39.40 -20.83
C ARG A 5 -9.34 37.93 -20.40
N SER A 6 -10.38 37.15 -20.71
CA SER A 6 -10.43 35.71 -20.46
C SER A 6 -9.39 34.93 -21.28
N VAL A 7 -9.19 35.28 -22.55
CA VAL A 7 -8.12 34.68 -23.39
C VAL A 7 -6.74 35.04 -22.83
N ARG A 8 -6.54 36.28 -22.39
CA ARG A 8 -5.27 36.72 -21.79
C ARG A 8 -4.99 36.03 -20.45
N SER A 9 -5.99 35.89 -19.58
CA SER A 9 -5.82 35.18 -18.30
C SER A 9 -5.56 33.70 -18.51
N LYS A 10 -6.20 33.05 -19.50
CA LYS A 10 -5.89 31.66 -19.89
C LYS A 10 -4.47 31.53 -20.42
N GLN A 11 -4.02 32.44 -21.29
CA GLN A 11 -2.64 32.43 -21.78
C GLN A 11 -1.61 32.65 -20.66
N GLN A 12 -1.96 33.40 -19.62
CA GLN A 12 -1.11 33.61 -18.45
C GLN A 12 -1.03 32.35 -17.58
N VAL A 13 -2.16 31.72 -17.26
CA VAL A 13 -2.18 30.47 -16.47
C VAL A 13 -1.59 29.29 -17.25
N ASN A 14 -1.70 29.26 -18.58
CA ASN A 14 -1.06 28.23 -19.41
C ASN A 14 0.46 28.17 -19.24
N LYS A 15 1.13 29.27 -18.90
CA LYS A 15 2.57 29.26 -18.61
C LYS A 15 2.86 28.48 -17.34
N PHE A 16 2.13 28.74 -16.26
CA PHE A 16 2.18 27.95 -15.04
C PHE A 16 1.81 26.48 -15.31
N CYS A 17 0.70 26.22 -16.00
CA CYS A 17 0.26 24.85 -16.33
C CYS A 17 1.23 24.10 -17.25
N SER A 18 2.11 24.78 -17.98
CA SER A 18 3.14 24.09 -18.77
C SER A 18 4.17 23.36 -17.89
N VAL A 19 4.36 23.82 -16.63
CA VAL A 19 5.29 23.21 -15.68
C VAL A 19 4.73 21.86 -15.20
N GLY A 20 5.43 20.77 -15.49
CA GLY A 20 5.02 19.42 -15.12
C GLY A 20 3.96 18.77 -16.01
N SER A 21 3.42 19.47 -17.02
CA SER A 21 2.45 18.90 -17.97
C SER A 21 2.96 17.65 -18.69
N ALA A 22 4.27 17.57 -18.97
CA ALA A 22 4.87 16.38 -19.59
C ALA A 22 4.70 15.11 -18.73
N LEU A 23 4.76 15.25 -17.40
CA LEU A 23 4.61 14.13 -16.46
C LEU A 23 3.15 13.79 -16.14
N LEU A 24 2.20 14.65 -16.53
CA LEU A 24 0.78 14.35 -16.46
C LEU A 24 0.28 13.50 -17.63
N GLY A 25 1.09 13.35 -18.68
CA GLY A 25 0.74 12.55 -19.85
C GLY A 25 0.66 11.05 -19.58
N ASP A 26 0.39 10.28 -20.63
CA ASP A 26 0.27 8.82 -20.55
C ASP A 26 1.61 8.11 -20.29
N ALA A 27 2.74 8.80 -20.47
CA ALA A 27 4.07 8.27 -20.20
C ALA A 27 4.31 8.23 -18.69
N VAL A 28 4.54 7.04 -18.16
CA VAL A 28 4.78 6.83 -16.73
C VAL A 28 6.25 7.11 -16.43
N CYS A 29 6.50 8.02 -15.48
CA CYS A 29 7.84 8.32 -14.98
C CYS A 29 7.99 7.79 -13.54
N PHE A 30 9.01 6.97 -13.31
CA PHE A 30 9.41 6.50 -11.97
C PHE A 30 10.66 7.19 -11.43
N SER A 31 11.21 8.16 -12.17
CA SER A 31 12.40 8.90 -11.74
C SER A 31 12.06 9.85 -10.62
N ILE A 32 12.51 9.53 -9.41
CA ILE A 32 12.34 10.40 -8.23
C ILE A 32 12.99 11.75 -8.49
N LYS A 33 14.17 11.78 -9.12
CA LYS A 33 14.91 13.01 -9.44
C LYS A 33 14.11 13.92 -10.38
N GLU A 34 13.47 13.34 -11.39
CA GLU A 34 12.64 14.10 -12.36
C GLU A 34 11.39 14.67 -11.69
N TRP A 35 10.72 13.88 -10.85
CA TRP A 35 9.60 14.34 -10.04
C TRP A 35 10.02 15.42 -9.05
N ASP A 36 11.09 15.22 -8.30
CA ASP A 36 11.61 16.20 -7.35
C ASP A 36 11.97 17.53 -8.02
N ASN A 37 12.59 17.47 -9.21
CA ASN A 37 12.92 18.66 -9.99
C ASN A 37 11.66 19.37 -10.50
N THR A 38 10.68 18.60 -10.98
CA THR A 38 9.41 19.13 -11.47
C THR A 38 8.62 19.78 -10.35
N LEU A 39 8.51 19.14 -9.18
CA LEU A 39 7.81 19.68 -8.01
C LEU A 39 8.51 20.93 -7.49
N ARG A 40 9.85 20.96 -7.43
CA ARG A 40 10.61 22.18 -7.09
C ARG A 40 10.36 23.32 -8.08
N THR A 41 10.34 23.01 -9.38
CA THR A 41 10.05 24.00 -10.42
C THR A 41 8.61 24.49 -10.35
N LEU A 42 7.66 23.61 -10.02
CA LEU A 42 6.26 23.96 -9.82
C LEU A 42 6.07 24.92 -8.64
N GLU A 43 6.75 24.66 -7.51
CA GLU A 43 6.76 25.58 -6.37
C GLU A 43 7.39 26.93 -6.72
N ALA A 44 8.52 26.93 -7.41
CA ALA A 44 9.15 28.17 -7.87
C ALA A 44 8.23 28.95 -8.83
N ALA A 45 7.57 28.26 -9.76
CA ALA A 45 6.65 28.86 -10.72
C ALA A 45 5.37 29.43 -10.06
N ARG A 46 4.92 28.82 -8.96
CA ARG A 46 3.79 29.32 -8.17
C ARG A 46 4.13 30.66 -7.52
N CYS A 47 5.37 30.83 -7.08
CA CYS A 47 5.87 32.06 -6.46
C CYS A 47 6.40 33.10 -7.45
N ASP A 48 6.48 32.79 -8.76
CA ASP A 48 6.98 33.70 -9.79
C ASP A 48 5.84 34.46 -10.50
N PRO A 49 5.69 35.79 -10.29
CA PRO A 49 4.65 36.60 -10.92
C PRO A 49 4.65 36.60 -12.45
N LEU A 50 5.76 36.21 -13.09
CA LEU A 50 5.88 36.08 -14.55
C LEU A 50 5.25 34.80 -15.09
N LEU A 51 5.20 33.75 -14.25
CA LEU A 51 4.64 32.44 -14.58
C LEU A 51 3.22 32.28 -14.05
N LEU A 52 2.96 32.71 -12.81
CA LEU A 52 1.65 32.79 -12.20
C LEU A 52 1.42 34.23 -11.70
N PRO A 53 0.64 35.05 -12.43
CA PRO A 53 0.32 36.39 -11.96
C PRO A 53 -0.34 36.37 -10.58
N PRO A 54 -0.26 37.46 -9.80
CA PRO A 54 -0.90 37.55 -8.49
C PRO A 54 -2.35 37.08 -8.57
N LEU A 55 -2.75 36.19 -7.67
CA LEU A 55 -4.06 35.51 -7.76
C LEU A 55 -5.24 36.49 -7.73
N ALA A 56 -5.09 37.62 -7.03
CA ALA A 56 -6.04 38.74 -7.03
C ALA A 56 -6.25 39.40 -8.41
N SER A 57 -5.29 39.27 -9.33
CA SER A 57 -5.36 39.83 -10.69
C SER A 57 -6.03 38.89 -11.70
N LEU A 58 -6.28 37.63 -11.32
CA LEU A 58 -6.83 36.59 -12.18
C LEU A 58 -8.33 36.39 -11.93
N PRO A 59 -9.12 36.04 -12.96
CA PRO A 59 -10.48 35.58 -12.75
C PRO A 59 -10.49 34.24 -12.02
N THR A 60 -11.48 34.01 -11.14
CA THR A 60 -11.64 32.79 -10.35
C THR A 60 -11.49 31.51 -11.17
N SER A 61 -12.07 31.45 -12.38
CA SER A 61 -11.96 30.28 -13.26
C SER A 61 -10.52 29.91 -13.61
N ALA A 62 -9.65 30.91 -13.78
CA ALA A 62 -8.23 30.72 -14.11
C ALA A 62 -7.43 30.31 -12.86
N VAL A 63 -7.79 30.84 -11.68
CA VAL A 63 -7.23 30.38 -10.40
C VAL A 63 -7.60 28.91 -10.15
N CYS A 64 -8.86 28.53 -10.34
CA CYS A 64 -9.27 27.12 -10.22
C CYS A 64 -8.54 26.21 -11.21
N GLU A 65 -8.24 26.67 -12.43
CA GLU A 65 -7.44 25.92 -13.40
C GLU A 65 -6.00 25.72 -12.91
N ALA A 66 -5.37 26.77 -12.38
CA ALA A 66 -4.04 26.69 -11.77
C ALA A 66 -4.01 25.71 -10.58
N VAL A 67 -4.99 25.81 -9.67
CA VAL A 67 -5.10 24.91 -8.49
C VAL A 67 -5.29 23.46 -8.91
N ARG A 68 -6.16 23.18 -9.90
CA ARG A 68 -6.35 21.82 -10.42
C ARG A 68 -5.06 21.28 -10.99
N HIS A 69 -4.33 22.08 -11.78
CA HIS A 69 -3.04 21.67 -12.32
C HIS A 69 -2.03 21.36 -11.22
N TYR A 70 -1.90 22.27 -10.26
CA TYR A 70 -1.02 22.12 -9.10
C TYR A 70 -1.30 20.81 -8.34
N HIS A 71 -2.56 20.59 -7.98
CA HIS A 71 -3.00 19.37 -7.30
C HIS A 71 -2.76 18.12 -8.15
N ASN A 72 -3.07 18.15 -9.46
CA ASN A 72 -2.90 17.01 -10.34
C ASN A 72 -1.44 16.56 -10.48
N VAL A 73 -0.48 17.50 -10.55
CA VAL A 73 0.95 17.15 -10.62
C VAL A 73 1.39 16.42 -9.34
N TYR A 74 0.97 16.92 -8.17
CA TYR A 74 1.26 16.27 -6.90
C TYR A 74 0.55 14.93 -6.73
N MET A 75 -0.74 14.83 -7.07
CA MET A 75 -1.49 13.58 -7.07
C MET A 75 -0.81 12.54 -7.94
N LYS A 76 -0.46 12.90 -9.19
CA LYS A 76 0.18 11.99 -10.13
C LYS A 76 1.54 11.49 -9.63
N ALA A 77 2.33 12.37 -9.02
CA ALA A 77 3.57 11.98 -8.39
C ALA A 77 3.32 11.00 -7.24
N SER A 78 2.36 11.31 -6.36
CA SER A 78 2.01 10.48 -5.20
C SER A 78 1.48 9.10 -5.58
N GLU A 79 0.84 8.95 -6.74
CA GLU A 79 0.35 7.67 -7.27
C GLU A 79 1.48 6.74 -7.74
N LEU A 80 2.62 7.29 -8.16
CA LEU A 80 3.67 6.56 -8.86
C LEU A 80 4.95 6.35 -8.03
N ILE A 81 5.28 7.30 -7.15
CA ILE A 81 6.53 7.30 -6.39
C ILE A 81 6.31 7.62 -4.91
N VAL A 82 7.31 7.31 -4.08
CA VAL A 82 7.34 7.76 -2.69
C VAL A 82 7.73 9.24 -2.64
N LEU A 83 6.76 10.10 -2.31
CA LEU A 83 6.99 11.52 -2.13
C LEU A 83 7.70 11.80 -0.81
N ARG A 84 8.74 12.65 -0.86
CA ARG A 84 9.48 13.08 0.33
C ARG A 84 8.63 13.98 1.24
N PRO A 85 8.81 13.96 2.57
CA PRO A 85 8.01 14.77 3.51
C PRO A 85 7.93 16.26 3.18
N LEU A 86 9.02 16.83 2.63
CA LEU A 86 9.04 18.22 2.18
C LEU A 86 7.97 18.51 1.12
N HIS A 87 7.80 17.62 0.15
CA HIS A 87 6.83 17.79 -0.93
C HIS A 87 5.38 17.72 -0.43
N TRP A 88 5.10 16.89 0.58
CA TRP A 88 3.79 16.86 1.23
C TRP A 88 3.44 18.16 1.95
N ARG A 89 4.41 18.74 2.67
CA ARG A 89 4.24 20.06 3.31
C ARG A 89 4.00 21.14 2.27
N LYS A 90 4.83 21.19 1.21
CA LYS A 90 4.69 22.16 0.13
C LYS A 90 3.32 22.08 -0.56
N TRP A 91 2.83 20.86 -0.82
CA TRP A 91 1.50 20.65 -1.39
C TRP A 91 0.40 21.25 -0.50
N GLN A 92 0.46 21.00 0.81
CA GLN A 92 -0.48 21.55 1.77
C GLN A 92 -0.39 23.09 1.83
N GLU A 93 0.82 23.63 1.96
CA GLU A 93 1.09 25.07 1.98
C GLU A 93 0.52 25.76 0.73
N GLY A 94 0.79 25.21 -0.45
CA GLY A 94 0.30 25.76 -1.71
C GLY A 94 -1.22 25.77 -1.78
N LEU A 95 -1.89 24.67 -1.39
CA LEU A 95 -3.36 24.61 -1.35
C LEU A 95 -3.97 25.61 -0.36
N CYS A 96 -3.34 25.80 0.81
CA CYS A 96 -3.76 26.83 1.77
C CYS A 96 -3.56 28.24 1.21
N GLU A 97 -2.43 28.51 0.56
CA GLU A 97 -2.18 29.83 -0.05
C GLU A 97 -3.23 30.17 -1.10
N PHE A 98 -3.56 29.22 -2.00
CA PHE A 98 -4.65 29.39 -2.97
C PHE A 98 -6.01 29.67 -2.32
N MET A 99 -6.24 29.15 -1.12
CA MET A 99 -7.46 29.36 -0.35
C MET A 99 -7.47 30.72 0.37
N ASP A 100 -6.38 31.14 1.01
CA ASP A 100 -6.30 32.39 1.79
C ASP A 100 -6.53 33.66 0.95
N HIS A 101 -6.36 33.58 -0.38
CA HIS A 101 -6.64 34.67 -1.30
C HIS A 101 -8.13 35.04 -1.44
N THR A 102 -9.07 34.28 -0.85
CA THR A 102 -10.49 34.65 -0.81
C THR A 102 -10.84 35.60 0.33
N ASN A 103 -10.10 35.52 1.46
CA ASN A 103 -10.39 36.29 2.68
C ASN A 103 -9.89 37.74 2.66
N ASN A 104 -8.79 38.02 1.95
CA ASN A 104 -8.16 39.36 1.94
C ASN A 104 -8.85 40.38 1.01
N ASN A 105 -9.89 40.00 0.26
CA ASN A 105 -10.66 40.92 -0.57
C ASN A 105 -11.80 41.64 0.19
N GLY A 106 -11.94 41.41 1.51
CA GLY A 106 -13.02 41.95 2.34
C GLY A 106 -12.69 43.16 3.23
N THR A 107 -11.43 43.55 3.38
CA THR A 107 -11.01 44.46 4.48
C THR A 107 -10.23 45.71 4.08
N ASP A 108 -10.25 46.14 2.83
CA ASP A 108 -9.78 47.49 2.47
C ASP A 108 -10.94 48.35 1.95
N GLY A 109 -11.18 49.45 2.69
CA GLY A 109 -12.45 50.17 2.73
C GLY A 109 -12.88 50.95 1.49
N GLY A 110 -14.19 51.22 1.42
CA GLY A 110 -14.73 52.47 0.85
C GLY A 110 -15.79 52.33 -0.23
N ASN A 111 -17.06 52.54 0.17
CA ASN A 111 -18.19 53.09 -0.60
C ASN A 111 -18.14 53.04 -2.15
N SER A 112 -18.99 52.21 -2.77
CA SER A 112 -20.11 52.68 -3.61
C SER A 112 -20.62 51.64 -4.62
N SER A 113 -21.95 51.69 -4.79
CA SER A 113 -22.77 51.25 -5.93
C SER A 113 -23.13 49.76 -6.03
N ASN A 114 -24.42 49.53 -5.74
CA ASN A 114 -25.21 48.34 -6.05
C ASN A 114 -25.03 47.89 -7.50
N GLY A 115 -24.41 46.73 -7.72
CA GLY A 115 -24.55 46.04 -9.01
C GLY A 115 -23.44 45.07 -9.45
N SER A 116 -22.87 44.20 -8.59
CA SER A 116 -22.16 42.98 -9.03
C SER A 116 -21.63 42.04 -7.92
N ASN A 117 -22.13 42.13 -6.68
CA ASN A 117 -21.52 41.40 -5.55
C ASN A 117 -21.88 39.91 -5.49
N THR A 118 -22.92 39.45 -6.19
CA THR A 118 -23.33 38.04 -6.16
C THR A 118 -22.36 37.11 -6.90
N THR A 119 -21.82 37.52 -8.06
CA THR A 119 -20.93 36.66 -8.86
C THR A 119 -19.51 36.53 -8.29
N LEU A 120 -19.01 37.54 -7.59
CA LEU A 120 -17.71 37.49 -6.89
C LEU A 120 -17.80 36.59 -5.65
N HIS A 121 -18.89 36.68 -4.90
CA HIS A 121 -19.12 35.84 -3.71
C HIS A 121 -19.29 34.36 -4.08
N THR A 122 -19.97 34.04 -5.19
CA THR A 122 -20.10 32.65 -5.69
C THR A 122 -18.75 32.08 -6.14
N GLY A 123 -17.91 32.85 -6.83
CA GLY A 123 -16.60 32.40 -7.28
C GLY A 123 -15.62 32.12 -6.14
N CYS A 124 -15.59 32.95 -5.09
CA CYS A 124 -14.76 32.69 -3.91
C CYS A 124 -15.18 31.38 -3.20
N CYS A 125 -16.49 31.14 -3.05
CA CYS A 125 -16.98 29.90 -2.48
C CYS A 125 -16.62 28.65 -3.32
N GLU A 126 -16.63 28.74 -4.66
CA GLU A 126 -16.20 27.62 -5.53
C GLU A 126 -14.73 27.26 -5.33
N LEU A 127 -13.84 28.25 -5.19
CA LEU A 127 -12.42 28.03 -4.96
C LEU A 127 -12.15 27.44 -3.57
N GLU A 128 -12.81 27.94 -2.53
CA GLU A 128 -12.71 27.41 -1.16
C GLU A 128 -13.16 25.95 -1.10
N VAL A 129 -14.31 25.62 -1.71
CA VAL A 129 -14.81 24.24 -1.79
C VAL A 129 -13.82 23.34 -2.52
N LEU A 130 -13.24 23.82 -3.63
CA LEU A 130 -12.26 23.08 -4.41
C LEU A 130 -10.96 22.82 -3.61
N CYS A 131 -10.38 23.86 -3.01
CA CYS A 131 -9.18 23.73 -2.18
C CYS A 131 -9.45 22.84 -0.96
N GLY A 132 -10.61 22.98 -0.32
CA GLY A 132 -11.04 22.13 0.80
C GLY A 132 -11.16 20.65 0.43
N ALA A 133 -11.70 20.36 -0.76
CA ALA A 133 -11.74 19.00 -1.30
C ALA A 133 -10.33 18.44 -1.57
N PHE A 134 -9.45 19.24 -2.18
CA PHE A 134 -8.08 18.83 -2.47
C PHE A 134 -7.22 18.67 -1.22
N LEU A 135 -7.43 19.50 -0.18
CA LEU A 135 -6.79 19.33 1.13
C LEU A 135 -7.25 18.05 1.81
N SER A 136 -8.55 17.73 1.72
CA SER A 136 -9.07 16.45 2.24
C SER A 136 -8.43 15.26 1.53
N GLN A 137 -8.36 15.29 0.20
CA GLN A 137 -7.71 14.24 -0.58
C GLN A 137 -6.21 14.13 -0.29
N GLN A 138 -5.50 15.27 -0.17
CA GLN A 138 -4.08 15.28 0.20
C GLN A 138 -3.87 14.64 1.59
N ARG A 139 -4.73 14.93 2.56
CA ARG A 139 -4.66 14.32 3.90
C ARG A 139 -4.88 12.81 3.86
N GLU A 140 -5.84 12.33 3.06
CA GLU A 140 -6.07 10.90 2.85
C GLU A 140 -4.83 10.22 2.26
N GLN A 141 -4.24 10.80 1.21
CA GLN A 141 -3.02 10.27 0.60
C GLN A 141 -1.82 10.32 1.56
N PHE A 142 -1.69 11.39 2.35
CA PHE A 142 -0.65 11.51 3.37
C PHE A 142 -0.78 10.41 4.43
N VAL A 143 -1.99 10.18 4.92
CA VAL A 143 -2.27 9.12 5.90
C VAL A 143 -1.87 7.75 5.38
N VAL A 144 -2.14 7.49 4.09
CA VAL A 144 -1.78 6.25 3.40
C VAL A 144 -0.26 6.11 3.25
N ALA A 145 0.43 7.14 2.76
CA ALA A 145 1.87 7.12 2.50
C ALA A 145 2.68 7.02 3.80
N PHE A 146 2.30 7.78 4.83
CA PHE A 146 2.94 7.79 6.15
C PHE A 146 2.23 6.89 7.16
N TRP A 147 1.55 5.85 6.69
CA TRP A 147 0.90 4.91 7.59
C TRP A 147 1.91 4.32 8.58
N GLY A 148 1.50 4.27 9.84
CA GLY A 148 2.35 3.80 10.92
C GLY A 148 3.38 4.82 11.41
N THR A 149 3.25 6.11 11.08
CA THR A 149 3.97 7.20 11.76
C THR A 149 3.07 7.94 12.76
N VAL A 150 3.69 8.64 13.71
CA VAL A 150 2.97 9.47 14.68
C VAL A 150 2.17 10.57 13.99
N ASP A 151 2.69 11.18 12.92
CA ASP A 151 2.02 12.27 12.20
C ASP A 151 0.71 11.80 11.56
N SER A 152 0.73 10.64 10.88
CA SER A 152 -0.46 10.05 10.25
C SER A 152 -1.51 9.68 11.30
N CYS A 153 -1.10 9.02 12.38
CA CYS A 153 -2.02 8.66 13.46
C CYS A 153 -2.58 9.88 14.21
N SER A 154 -1.77 10.92 14.42
CA SER A 154 -2.19 12.17 15.05
C SER A 154 -3.21 12.91 14.21
N LEU A 155 -3.00 13.00 12.89
CA LEU A 155 -3.95 13.61 11.97
C LEU A 155 -5.30 12.87 11.99
N ARG A 156 -5.28 11.54 11.95
CA ARG A 156 -6.51 10.72 12.06
C ARG A 156 -7.21 10.88 13.40
N LEU A 157 -6.46 10.93 14.50
CA LEU A 157 -7.04 11.14 15.82
C LEU A 157 -7.71 12.51 15.91
N LYS A 158 -7.06 13.57 15.43
CA LYS A 158 -7.64 14.93 15.37
C LYS A 158 -8.93 14.95 14.55
N LEU A 159 -8.93 14.33 13.37
CA LEU A 159 -10.12 14.23 12.52
C LEU A 159 -11.24 13.39 13.15
N LEU A 160 -10.89 12.35 13.91
CA LEU A 160 -11.86 11.55 14.65
C LEU A 160 -12.49 12.37 15.77
N VAL A 161 -11.68 13.10 16.53
CA VAL A 161 -12.14 13.93 17.65
C VAL A 161 -12.95 15.15 17.17
N SER A 162 -12.59 15.76 16.05
CA SER A 162 -13.33 16.91 15.51
C SER A 162 -14.69 16.55 14.91
N ARG A 163 -14.99 15.25 14.73
CA ARG A 163 -16.31 14.79 14.26
C ARG A 163 -17.33 14.71 15.38
N PHE A 164 -16.89 14.82 16.64
CA PHE A 164 -17.82 14.85 17.77
C PHE A 164 -18.45 16.24 17.85
N PRO A 165 -19.79 16.32 18.01
CA PRO A 165 -20.44 17.62 18.17
C PRO A 165 -19.85 18.33 19.38
N HIS A 166 -19.41 19.57 19.19
CA HIS A 166 -19.19 20.47 20.31
C HIS A 166 -20.53 20.69 21.02
N GLU A 167 -20.49 20.95 22.33
CA GLU A 167 -21.61 20.93 23.30
C GLU A 167 -22.91 21.67 22.86
N ASP A 168 -22.88 22.50 21.82
CA ASP A 168 -24.00 23.31 21.35
C ASP A 168 -25.03 22.58 20.45
N GLU A 169 -24.74 21.39 19.91
CA GLU A 169 -25.68 20.64 19.03
C GLU A 169 -26.42 19.47 19.73
N ILE A 170 -26.14 19.21 21.01
CA ILE A 170 -26.74 18.07 21.74
C ILE A 170 -28.21 18.33 22.12
N ILE A 171 -28.68 19.58 22.02
CA ILE A 171 -30.07 19.94 22.30
C ILE A 171 -30.89 19.84 21.01
N SER A 172 -31.60 18.73 20.84
CA SER A 172 -32.70 18.47 19.88
C SER A 172 -32.44 17.52 18.70
N VAL A 173 -31.88 16.34 18.96
CA VAL A 173 -32.18 15.18 18.08
C VAL A 173 -33.20 14.28 18.78
N SER A 174 -34.48 14.51 18.45
CA SER A 174 -35.58 13.59 18.70
C SER A 174 -35.22 12.19 18.20
N PRO A 175 -35.69 11.09 18.84
CA PRO A 175 -35.49 9.76 18.32
C PRO A 175 -36.11 9.68 16.93
N VAL A 176 -35.27 9.66 15.90
CA VAL A 176 -35.72 9.30 14.55
C VAL A 176 -36.08 7.82 14.63
N ALA A 177 -37.37 7.57 14.77
CA ALA A 177 -37.99 6.31 14.40
C ALA A 177 -37.47 5.95 13.01
N GLY A 178 -37.02 4.70 12.84
CA GLY A 178 -36.40 4.25 11.62
C GLY A 178 -37.31 4.49 10.41
N ASP A 179 -36.89 5.40 9.55
CA ASP A 179 -37.14 5.36 8.12
C ASP A 179 -36.24 6.42 7.45
N GLY A 180 -35.41 5.99 6.50
CA GLY A 180 -34.59 6.89 5.68
C GLY A 180 -33.12 6.99 6.09
N MET A 181 -32.38 5.88 6.06
CA MET A 181 -30.92 5.92 5.88
C MET A 181 -30.62 5.38 4.48
N ASP A 182 -30.60 6.27 3.48
CA ASP A 182 -30.00 6.01 2.16
C ASP A 182 -28.47 5.96 2.28
N GLY A 183 -27.98 5.03 3.09
CA GLY A 183 -26.57 4.66 3.19
C GLY A 183 -26.44 3.19 2.85
N ASN A 184 -25.54 2.86 1.91
CA ASN A 184 -25.23 1.52 1.39
C ASN A 184 -25.70 0.38 2.32
N GLY A 185 -26.77 -0.32 1.94
CA GLY A 185 -27.38 -1.42 2.72
C GLY A 185 -26.48 -2.64 3.00
N ALA A 186 -25.20 -2.59 2.60
CA ALA A 186 -24.18 -3.57 2.98
C ALA A 186 -23.68 -3.36 4.43
N ASP A 187 -23.51 -2.11 4.88
CA ASP A 187 -23.03 -1.81 6.24
C ASP A 187 -24.03 -2.26 7.31
N LEU A 188 -25.33 -2.10 7.05
CA LEU A 188 -26.40 -2.47 7.98
C LEU A 188 -26.56 -3.99 8.16
N GLU A 189 -26.24 -4.78 7.14
CA GLU A 189 -26.40 -6.23 7.19
C GLU A 189 -25.18 -6.92 7.84
N GLU A 190 -23.96 -6.41 7.65
CA GLU A 190 -22.79 -6.81 8.46
C GLU A 190 -22.97 -6.44 9.94
N VAL A 191 -23.55 -5.27 10.21
CA VAL A 191 -23.89 -4.82 11.57
C VAL A 191 -24.96 -5.73 12.21
N ARG A 192 -25.95 -6.23 11.45
CA ARG A 192 -26.97 -7.18 11.93
C ARG A 192 -26.41 -8.56 12.24
N ILE A 193 -25.56 -9.11 11.36
CA ILE A 193 -24.94 -10.43 11.56
C ILE A 193 -23.97 -10.40 12.77
N ALA A 194 -23.21 -9.32 12.95
CA ALA A 194 -22.34 -9.15 14.12
C ALA A 194 -23.13 -8.96 15.44
N ALA A 195 -24.38 -8.50 15.34
CA ALA A 195 -25.25 -8.14 16.45
C ALA A 195 -26.11 -9.30 17.01
N GLU A 196 -26.29 -10.38 16.25
CA GLU A 196 -27.10 -11.54 16.66
C GLU A 196 -26.28 -12.63 17.38
N GLU A 197 -24.94 -12.64 17.27
CA GLU A 197 -24.07 -13.68 17.86
C GLU A 197 -23.49 -13.34 19.27
N SER A 198 -23.93 -12.26 19.94
CA SER A 198 -23.09 -11.50 20.90
C SER A 198 -23.47 -11.52 22.41
N ALA A 199 -23.89 -12.64 22.99
CA ALA A 199 -24.64 -12.60 24.27
C ALA A 199 -23.93 -12.96 25.60
N ASP A 200 -22.65 -13.32 25.66
CA ASP A 200 -22.16 -14.02 26.87
C ASP A 200 -21.39 -13.20 27.94
N ASP A 201 -21.00 -11.93 27.72
CA ASP A 201 -20.21 -11.19 28.74
C ASP A 201 -20.45 -9.66 28.80
N MET A 202 -21.39 -9.12 27.99
CA MET A 202 -21.74 -7.70 27.96
C MET A 202 -23.19 -7.54 28.42
N GLY A 203 -23.42 -6.67 29.41
CA GLY A 203 -24.79 -6.32 29.81
C GLY A 203 -25.58 -5.73 28.63
N GLU A 204 -26.89 -5.96 28.58
CA GLU A 204 -27.77 -5.59 27.47
C GLU A 204 -27.66 -4.11 27.08
N GLY A 205 -27.47 -3.21 28.06
CA GLY A 205 -27.24 -1.79 27.84
C GLY A 205 -25.93 -1.47 27.10
N ALA A 206 -24.85 -2.20 27.37
CA ALA A 206 -23.56 -2.00 26.70
C ALA A 206 -23.58 -2.50 25.25
N ILE A 207 -24.37 -3.56 24.99
CA ILE A 207 -24.63 -4.03 23.62
C ILE A 207 -25.41 -2.97 22.84
N LEU A 208 -26.44 -2.37 23.45
CA LEU A 208 -27.25 -1.33 22.81
C LEU A 208 -26.45 -0.06 22.50
N LEU A 209 -25.66 0.44 23.47
CA LEU A 209 -24.76 1.58 23.24
C LEU A 209 -23.76 1.29 22.12
N ARG A 210 -23.17 0.09 22.12
CA ARG A 210 -22.22 -0.30 21.09
C ARG A 210 -22.85 -0.35 19.69
N LYS A 211 -24.11 -0.78 19.57
CA LYS A 211 -24.84 -0.73 18.29
C LYS A 211 -25.10 0.71 17.87
N ARG A 212 -25.45 1.58 18.81
CA ARG A 212 -25.75 3.00 18.55
C ARG A 212 -24.51 3.79 18.11
N TYR A 213 -23.37 3.58 18.78
CA TYR A 213 -22.11 4.30 18.52
C TYR A 213 -21.06 3.40 17.86
N PHE A 214 -21.50 2.50 16.99
CA PHE A 214 -20.63 1.51 16.35
C PHE A 214 -19.49 2.18 15.58
N ARG A 215 -19.78 3.24 14.82
CA ARG A 215 -18.82 3.90 13.93
C ARG A 215 -17.68 4.56 14.69
N GLU A 216 -17.99 5.22 15.80
CA GLU A 216 -17.02 5.93 16.65
C GLU A 216 -16.13 4.92 17.37
N LEU A 217 -16.73 3.93 18.01
CA LEU A 217 -16.00 2.86 18.70
C LEU A 217 -15.14 2.03 17.73
N TYR A 218 -15.66 1.75 16.53
CA TYR A 218 -14.91 1.09 15.46
C TYR A 218 -13.69 1.93 15.05
N SER A 219 -13.87 3.25 14.87
CA SER A 219 -12.78 4.16 14.46
C SER A 219 -11.67 4.23 15.51
N PHE A 220 -12.01 4.33 16.80
CA PHE A 220 -11.02 4.28 17.88
C PHE A 220 -10.30 2.94 17.95
N GLN A 221 -11.05 1.83 17.86
CA GLN A 221 -10.47 0.49 17.92
C GLN A 221 -9.51 0.23 16.74
N ARG A 222 -9.91 0.65 15.52
CA ARG A 222 -9.07 0.55 14.33
C ARG A 222 -7.81 1.40 14.47
N LEU A 223 -7.94 2.67 14.87
CA LEU A 223 -6.79 3.55 15.05
C LEU A 223 -5.82 3.02 16.11
N ALA A 224 -6.33 2.50 17.24
CA ALA A 224 -5.50 1.90 18.29
C ALA A 224 -4.75 0.66 17.78
N CYS A 225 -5.41 -0.20 17.00
CA CYS A 225 -4.77 -1.37 16.39
C CYS A 225 -3.63 -0.95 15.45
N GLU A 226 -3.88 0.03 14.59
CA GLU A 226 -2.90 0.54 13.62
C GLU A 226 -1.77 1.34 14.26
N SER A 227 -1.93 1.85 15.49
CA SER A 227 -0.91 2.59 16.23
C SER A 227 -0.19 1.78 17.32
N ALA A 228 -0.43 0.46 17.41
CA ALA A 228 0.10 -0.37 18.51
C ALA A 228 1.64 -0.49 18.56
N HIS A 229 2.34 -0.15 17.48
CA HIS A 229 3.80 -0.04 17.44
C HIS A 229 4.32 1.36 17.78
N LEU A 230 3.44 2.36 17.82
CA LEU A 230 3.75 3.75 18.17
C LEU A 230 3.65 3.93 19.67
N PHE A 231 4.62 3.36 20.36
CA PHE A 231 4.63 3.22 21.81
C PHE A 231 4.48 4.54 22.61
N GLY A 232 4.91 5.67 22.04
CA GLY A 232 4.75 7.00 22.65
C GLY A 232 3.46 7.74 22.27
N PHE A 233 2.63 7.17 21.40
CA PHE A 233 1.37 7.78 20.93
C PHE A 233 0.16 6.90 21.26
N TYR A 234 0.31 5.58 21.25
CA TYR A 234 -0.77 4.60 21.34
C TYR A 234 -1.80 4.91 22.44
N ALA A 235 -1.37 5.23 23.67
CA ALA A 235 -2.30 5.51 24.76
C ALA A 235 -3.12 6.79 24.57
N SER A 236 -2.68 7.74 23.72
CA SER A 236 -3.45 8.94 23.39
C SER A 236 -4.76 8.59 22.69
N VAL A 237 -4.80 7.51 21.91
CA VAL A 237 -6.03 7.04 21.24
C VAL A 237 -7.04 6.55 22.27
N GLY A 238 -6.61 5.71 23.21
CA GLY A 238 -7.46 5.21 24.29
C GLY A 238 -7.90 6.32 25.24
N LYS A 239 -7.02 7.29 25.54
CA LYS A 239 -7.38 8.47 26.34
C LYS A 239 -8.48 9.30 25.66
N ALA A 240 -8.35 9.57 24.36
CA ALA A 240 -9.38 10.27 23.60
C ALA A 240 -10.70 9.50 23.54
N GLU A 241 -10.67 8.17 23.36
CA GLU A 241 -11.86 7.31 23.42
C GLU A 241 -12.55 7.42 24.79
N ARG A 242 -11.79 7.34 25.89
CA ARG A 242 -12.34 7.44 27.25
C ARG A 242 -12.90 8.82 27.57
N LEU A 243 -12.24 9.88 27.13
CA LEU A 243 -12.76 11.25 27.27
C LEU A 243 -14.10 11.37 26.53
N TRP A 244 -14.15 10.97 25.26
CA TRP A 244 -15.38 10.98 24.50
C TRP A 244 -16.50 10.14 25.14
N LEU A 245 -16.20 8.93 25.64
CA LEU A 245 -17.17 8.09 26.35
C LEU A 245 -17.67 8.76 27.64
N THR A 246 -16.79 9.47 28.35
CA THR A 246 -17.14 10.18 29.59
C THR A 246 -18.03 11.38 29.28
N ASP A 247 -17.61 12.23 28.34
CA ASP A 247 -18.30 13.47 27.98
C ASP A 247 -19.64 13.20 27.29
N THR A 248 -19.75 12.11 26.51
CA THR A 248 -20.95 11.81 25.71
C THR A 248 -21.91 10.83 26.40
N LEU A 249 -21.42 9.77 27.05
CA LEU A 249 -22.27 8.65 27.47
C LEU A 249 -22.38 8.51 28.99
N LEU A 250 -21.31 8.81 29.73
CA LEU A 250 -21.29 8.70 31.18
C LEU A 250 -22.11 9.82 31.85
N LEU A 251 -22.18 11.00 31.22
CA LEU A 251 -23.04 12.11 31.64
C LEU A 251 -24.52 11.91 31.26
N GLU A 252 -24.86 10.87 30.50
CA GLU A 252 -26.24 10.51 30.10
C GLU A 252 -26.82 9.34 30.93
N ARG A 253 -28.04 8.88 30.62
CA ARG A 253 -28.80 7.83 31.36
C ARG A 253 -28.20 6.40 31.28
N HIS A 254 -26.96 6.21 30.82
CA HIS A 254 -26.37 4.91 30.51
C HIS A 254 -25.01 4.65 31.19
N GLU A 255 -24.85 5.12 32.43
CA GLU A 255 -23.61 5.07 33.22
C GLU A 255 -22.96 3.68 33.30
N GLU A 256 -23.69 2.64 33.75
CA GLU A 256 -23.14 1.28 33.88
C GLU A 256 -22.61 0.72 32.56
N ALA A 257 -23.30 1.02 31.46
CA ALA A 257 -22.92 0.57 30.13
C ALA A 257 -21.71 1.35 29.59
N ALA A 258 -21.62 2.65 29.87
CA ALA A 258 -20.47 3.49 29.56
C ALA A 258 -19.22 3.02 30.33
N GLU A 259 -19.35 2.69 31.61
CA GLU A 259 -18.23 2.16 32.40
C GLU A 259 -17.67 0.86 31.81
N VAL A 260 -18.52 -0.04 31.32
CA VAL A 260 -18.07 -1.29 30.67
C VAL A 260 -17.23 -1.00 29.42
N LEU A 261 -17.64 -0.02 28.62
CA LEU A 261 -16.87 0.42 27.44
C LEU A 261 -15.55 1.08 27.83
N ILE A 262 -15.53 1.91 28.88
CA ILE A 262 -14.31 2.52 29.42
C ILE A 262 -13.35 1.44 29.94
N ARG A 263 -13.84 0.44 30.68
CA ARG A 263 -13.03 -0.72 31.13
C ARG A 263 -12.44 -1.50 29.94
N ARG A 264 -13.21 -1.67 28.85
CA ARG A 264 -12.73 -2.31 27.62
C ARG A 264 -11.59 -1.52 26.99
N SER A 265 -11.69 -0.19 26.96
CA SER A 265 -10.62 0.70 26.49
C SER A 265 -9.34 0.52 27.32
N PHE A 266 -9.42 0.59 28.66
CA PHE A 266 -8.27 0.33 29.55
C PHE A 266 -7.69 -1.07 29.35
N LYS A 267 -8.54 -2.10 29.27
CA LYS A 267 -8.13 -3.49 29.06
C LYS A 267 -7.28 -3.66 27.80
N ARG A 268 -7.65 -2.96 26.71
CA ARG A 268 -6.90 -2.92 25.45
C ARG A 268 -5.57 -2.19 25.61
N ASP A 269 -5.56 -1.05 26.31
CA ASP A 269 -4.34 -0.27 26.49
C ASP A 269 -3.31 -0.98 27.37
N PHE A 270 -3.74 -1.79 28.34
CA PHE A 270 -2.85 -2.62 29.17
C PHE A 270 -2.23 -3.82 28.44
N ASP A 271 -2.73 -4.23 27.27
CA ASP A 271 -2.20 -5.36 26.50
C ASP A 271 -1.03 -4.99 25.55
N VAL A 272 -0.73 -3.69 25.45
CA VAL A 272 0.27 -3.14 24.53
C VAL A 272 1.27 -2.27 25.33
N PRO A 273 2.58 -2.38 25.08
CA PRO A 273 3.56 -1.49 25.69
C PRO A 273 3.29 -0.03 25.31
N SER A 274 3.27 0.89 26.28
CA SER A 274 3.20 2.33 26.02
C SER A 274 4.02 3.13 27.02
N LEU A 275 4.36 4.38 26.68
CA LEU A 275 5.11 5.26 27.56
C LEU A 275 4.36 5.52 28.88
N GLU A 276 3.05 5.72 28.81
CA GLU A 276 2.13 5.98 29.92
C GLU A 276 1.95 4.75 30.82
N LEU A 277 2.03 3.55 30.24
CA LEU A 277 2.06 2.31 31.01
C LEU A 277 3.37 2.17 31.78
N VAL A 278 4.49 2.55 31.17
CA VAL A 278 5.83 2.51 31.78
C VAL A 278 6.02 3.61 32.83
N SER A 279 5.52 4.83 32.59
CA SER A 279 5.58 5.94 33.55
C SER A 279 4.64 5.74 34.73
N GLY A 280 3.63 4.88 34.58
CA GLY A 280 2.61 4.60 35.59
C GLY A 280 1.38 5.50 35.49
N GLU A 281 1.36 6.48 34.59
CA GLU A 281 0.21 7.37 34.36
C GLU A 281 -1.06 6.59 34.02
N LEU A 282 -0.99 5.60 33.13
CA LEU A 282 -2.16 4.78 32.77
C LEU A 282 -2.69 3.97 33.97
N LEU A 283 -1.82 3.57 34.88
CA LEU A 283 -2.20 2.87 36.11
C LEU A 283 -2.91 3.80 37.08
N GLU A 284 -2.42 5.02 37.25
CA GLU A 284 -3.06 6.04 38.10
C GLU A 284 -4.42 6.46 37.54
N ASP A 285 -4.52 6.69 36.22
CA ASP A 285 -5.79 6.96 35.54
C ASP A 285 -6.82 5.85 35.81
N TYR A 286 -6.42 4.59 35.66
CA TYR A 286 -7.32 3.47 35.92
C TYR A 286 -7.68 3.31 37.40
N LYS A 287 -6.75 3.58 38.33
CA LYS A 287 -7.04 3.57 39.78
C LYS A 287 -8.03 4.65 40.18
N SER A 288 -7.98 5.82 39.53
CA SER A 288 -8.92 6.92 39.76
C SER A 288 -10.33 6.58 39.26
N PHE A 289 -10.43 5.75 38.22
CA PHE A 289 -11.69 5.32 37.62
C PHE A 289 -12.31 4.09 38.31
N GLU A 290 -11.54 3.05 38.62
CA GLU A 290 -12.08 1.77 39.11
C GLU A 290 -12.13 1.70 40.64
N VAL A 291 -13.36 1.73 41.16
CA VAL A 291 -13.64 1.57 42.61
C VAL A 291 -13.63 0.11 43.04
N ASN A 292 -13.86 -0.84 42.12
CA ASN A 292 -13.90 -2.26 42.46
C ASN A 292 -12.49 -2.87 42.56
N GLU A 293 -12.03 -3.14 43.78
CA GLU A 293 -10.70 -3.71 44.05
C GLU A 293 -10.40 -5.03 43.30
N SER A 294 -11.41 -5.87 43.04
CA SER A 294 -11.22 -7.14 42.35
C SER A 294 -10.92 -6.93 40.87
N LYS A 295 -11.69 -6.05 40.21
CA LYS A 295 -11.46 -5.64 38.81
C LYS A 295 -10.16 -4.87 38.67
N GLN A 296 -9.85 -4.03 39.66
CA GLN A 296 -8.60 -3.30 39.73
C GLN A 296 -7.40 -4.25 39.74
N ARG A 297 -7.40 -5.25 40.64
CA ARG A 297 -6.34 -6.28 40.74
C ARG A 297 -6.12 -7.05 39.44
N VAL A 298 -7.18 -7.39 38.70
CA VAL A 298 -7.07 -8.13 37.44
C VAL A 298 -6.32 -7.32 36.38
N LEU A 299 -6.66 -6.05 36.19
CA LEU A 299 -5.98 -5.21 35.19
C LEU A 299 -4.57 -4.80 35.64
N LEU A 300 -4.34 -4.57 36.94
CA LEU A 300 -2.98 -4.33 37.45
C LEU A 300 -2.06 -5.54 37.22
N LYS A 301 -2.57 -6.77 37.37
CA LYS A 301 -1.82 -7.99 37.04
C LYS A 301 -1.47 -8.02 35.55
N ARG A 302 -2.45 -7.74 34.68
CA ARG A 302 -2.26 -7.68 33.22
C ARG A 302 -1.21 -6.64 32.82
N ALA A 303 -1.28 -5.45 33.40
CA ALA A 303 -0.26 -4.41 33.21
C ALA A 303 1.14 -4.90 33.62
N GLY A 304 1.25 -5.56 34.77
CA GLY A 304 2.50 -6.17 35.23
C GLY A 304 3.03 -7.25 34.29
N ASP A 305 2.17 -8.05 33.68
CA ASP A 305 2.54 -9.06 32.69
C ASP A 305 3.06 -8.42 31.39
N THR A 306 2.42 -7.33 30.93
CA THR A 306 2.88 -6.56 29.75
C THR A 306 4.23 -5.90 29.98
N LEU A 307 4.42 -5.25 31.14
CA LEU A 307 5.69 -4.60 31.51
C LEU A 307 6.87 -5.58 31.61
N LYS A 308 6.60 -6.82 32.04
CA LYS A 308 7.61 -7.90 32.09
C LYS A 308 7.82 -8.59 30.74
N GLY A 309 6.96 -8.34 29.76
CA GLY A 309 7.01 -8.97 28.45
C GLY A 309 8.25 -8.55 27.67
N LEU A 310 8.86 -9.51 26.95
CA LEU A 310 10.03 -9.25 26.10
C LEU A 310 9.78 -8.14 25.07
N TRP A 311 8.55 -8.03 24.57
CA TRP A 311 8.14 -6.95 23.67
C TRP A 311 8.31 -5.56 24.32
N CYS A 312 7.91 -5.39 25.58
CA CYS A 312 8.07 -4.13 26.30
C CYS A 312 9.54 -3.82 26.57
N ILE A 313 10.34 -4.84 26.92
CA ILE A 313 11.78 -4.70 27.15
C ILE A 313 12.49 -4.26 25.87
N LEU A 314 12.19 -4.91 24.74
CA LEU A 314 12.74 -4.56 23.43
C LEU A 314 12.15 -3.28 22.85
N ALA A 315 11.04 -2.75 23.37
CA ALA A 315 10.51 -1.46 22.97
C ALA A 315 11.21 -0.29 23.69
N HIS A 316 12.03 -0.58 24.71
CA HIS A 316 12.52 0.43 25.64
C HIS A 316 13.31 1.56 24.98
N ASP A 317 14.23 1.23 24.07
CA ASP A 317 15.03 2.25 23.38
C ASP A 317 14.17 3.15 22.47
N LYS A 318 13.05 2.63 21.93
CA LYS A 318 12.09 3.47 21.18
C LYS A 318 11.38 4.46 22.12
N PHE A 319 11.01 4.08 23.34
CA PHE A 319 10.45 5.03 24.32
C PHE A 319 11.41 6.18 24.59
N VAL A 320 12.68 5.87 24.84
CA VAL A 320 13.72 6.86 25.19
C VAL A 320 13.98 7.82 24.04
N LYS A 321 14.10 7.32 22.80
CA LYS A 321 14.27 8.16 21.60
C LYS A 321 13.07 9.07 21.34
N HIS A 322 11.84 8.59 21.50
CA HIS A 322 10.66 9.44 21.35
C HIS A 322 10.59 10.54 22.42
N GLN A 323 10.94 10.21 23.67
CA GLN A 323 10.94 11.18 24.75
C GLN A 323 12.00 12.28 24.55
N SER A 324 13.17 11.96 23.99
CA SER A 324 14.19 12.95 23.68
C SER A 324 13.80 13.83 22.49
N GLN A 325 13.20 13.27 21.44
CA GLN A 325 12.70 14.04 20.28
C GLN A 325 11.56 15.00 20.63
N SER A 326 10.60 14.57 21.47
CA SER A 326 9.51 15.43 21.94
C SER A 326 10.02 16.63 22.75
N LYS A 327 11.04 16.43 23.59
CA LYS A 327 11.71 17.52 24.35
C LYS A 327 12.49 18.50 23.45
N LEU A 328 13.06 18.01 22.34
CA LEU A 328 13.75 18.85 21.35
C LEU A 328 12.77 19.68 20.51
N GLN A 329 11.63 19.11 20.11
CA GLN A 329 10.59 19.84 19.38
C GLN A 329 9.93 20.93 20.23
N GLN A 330 9.76 20.70 21.54
CA GLN A 330 9.27 21.75 22.45
C GLN A 330 10.26 22.91 22.64
N LYS A 331 11.57 22.66 22.53
CA LYS A 331 12.59 23.73 22.54
C LYS A 331 12.71 24.48 21.22
N GLY A 332 12.51 23.80 20.09
CA GLY A 332 12.58 24.43 18.76
C GLY A 332 11.45 25.42 18.47
N VAL A 333 10.29 25.28 19.14
CA VAL A 333 9.16 26.23 19.02
C VAL A 333 9.44 27.57 19.72
N GLU A 334 10.43 27.64 20.62
CA GLU A 334 10.84 28.91 21.26
C GLU A 334 11.89 29.70 20.46
N GLU A 335 12.47 29.14 19.38
CA GLU A 335 13.59 29.76 18.63
C GLU A 335 13.32 30.00 17.12
N GLU A 336 12.11 29.76 16.60
CA GLU A 336 11.74 30.12 15.22
C GLU A 336 11.25 31.57 15.10
N TYR A 337 12.16 32.53 15.32
CA TYR A 337 12.05 33.91 14.82
C TYR A 337 13.46 34.41 14.49
N GLU A 338 14.14 33.81 13.52
CA GLU A 338 15.19 34.51 12.79
C GLU A 338 15.42 33.90 11.40
N CYS A 339 15.62 34.81 10.45
CA CYS A 339 15.56 34.61 9.01
C CYS A 339 16.68 33.69 8.46
N GLY A 340 16.29 32.81 7.52
CA GLY A 340 17.04 32.46 6.32
C GLY A 340 18.51 32.05 6.47
N VAL A 341 18.75 30.76 6.65
CA VAL A 341 19.96 30.07 6.18
C VAL A 341 19.56 28.67 5.72
N GLU A 342 20.15 28.23 4.60
CA GLU A 342 20.01 26.92 3.97
C GLU A 342 20.03 25.78 5.01
N GLU A 343 18.98 24.95 5.02
CA GLU A 343 18.93 23.73 5.86
C GLU A 343 20.00 22.75 5.36
N GLU A 344 21.23 22.88 5.87
CA GLU A 344 22.20 21.79 5.85
C GLU A 344 21.59 20.58 6.56
N GLU A 345 21.69 19.44 5.88
CA GLU A 345 21.21 18.14 6.29
C GLU A 345 21.46 17.90 7.79
N ARG A 346 20.37 17.78 8.56
CA ARG A 346 20.42 17.28 9.95
C ARG A 346 21.03 15.88 9.92
N SER A 347 22.36 15.79 10.04
CA SER A 347 23.08 14.54 10.19
C SER A 347 22.78 13.98 11.58
N CYS A 348 21.74 13.15 11.68
CA CYS A 348 21.59 12.26 12.82
C CYS A 348 22.76 11.26 12.74
N GLY A 349 23.71 11.38 13.66
CA GLY A 349 24.93 10.56 13.68
C GLY A 349 24.61 9.08 13.50
N THR A 350 25.13 8.49 12.42
CA THR A 350 25.06 7.07 12.13
C THR A 350 25.95 6.29 13.09
N ASP A 351 25.42 5.99 14.28
CA ASP A 351 25.94 4.89 15.08
C ASP A 351 25.62 3.58 14.34
N ALA A 352 26.65 2.88 13.86
CA ALA A 352 26.51 1.60 13.16
C ALA A 352 25.88 0.49 14.04
N THR A 353 25.78 0.72 15.35
CA THR A 353 25.05 -0.11 16.33
C THR A 353 23.54 0.19 16.38
N ALA A 354 23.08 1.36 15.90
CA ALA A 354 21.68 1.79 15.93
C ALA A 354 20.81 1.12 14.83
N LEU A 355 21.43 0.45 13.86
CA LEU A 355 20.74 -0.25 12.76
C LEU A 355 20.29 -1.67 13.12
N LYS A 356 20.70 -2.22 14.27
CA LYS A 356 20.32 -3.60 14.69
C LYS A 356 18.95 -3.73 15.35
N PHE A 357 18.24 -2.61 15.58
CA PHE A 357 17.09 -2.58 16.48
C PHE A 357 15.68 -2.79 15.88
N PRO A 358 15.42 -2.68 14.55
CA PRO A 358 14.11 -3.02 14.01
C PRO A 358 13.86 -4.53 13.95
N GLU A 359 14.86 -5.32 13.52
CA GLU A 359 14.66 -6.73 13.16
C GLU A 359 14.34 -7.62 14.36
N GLU A 360 15.03 -7.42 15.49
CA GLU A 360 14.80 -8.22 16.69
C GLU A 360 13.43 -7.95 17.31
N LEU A 361 13.00 -6.67 17.33
CA LEU A 361 11.67 -6.28 17.78
C LEU A 361 10.58 -6.82 16.85
N VAL A 362 10.75 -6.68 15.52
CA VAL A 362 9.81 -7.21 14.52
C VAL A 362 9.71 -8.74 14.65
N ARG A 363 10.84 -9.44 14.83
CA ARG A 363 10.86 -10.89 15.09
C ARG A 363 10.12 -11.25 16.38
N CYS A 364 10.33 -10.51 17.47
CA CYS A 364 9.63 -10.72 18.73
C CYS A 364 8.11 -10.54 18.60
N ILE A 365 7.67 -9.45 17.96
CA ILE A 365 6.24 -9.14 17.77
C ILE A 365 5.58 -10.19 16.86
N SER A 366 6.26 -10.59 15.79
CA SER A 366 5.75 -11.55 14.79
C SER A 366 5.70 -13.01 15.27
N CYS A 367 6.14 -13.32 16.49
CA CYS A 367 5.94 -14.63 17.11
C CYS A 367 4.45 -15.00 17.26
N LYS A 368 3.56 -14.01 17.37
CA LYS A 368 2.11 -14.22 17.37
C LYS A 368 1.51 -13.72 16.06
N ALA A 369 0.79 -14.57 15.33
CA ALA A 369 0.25 -14.25 14.01
C ALA A 369 -0.67 -13.02 14.00
N VAL A 370 -1.52 -12.86 15.02
CA VAL A 370 -2.40 -11.67 15.20
C VAL A 370 -1.61 -10.36 15.29
N ARG A 371 -0.37 -10.41 15.82
CA ARG A 371 0.50 -9.23 15.97
C ARG A 371 1.38 -8.99 14.74
N SER A 372 1.28 -9.81 13.70
CA SER A 372 2.09 -9.64 12.48
C SER A 372 1.82 -8.31 11.77
N VAL A 373 0.63 -7.71 11.91
CA VAL A 373 0.35 -6.34 11.42
C VAL A 373 1.15 -5.27 12.18
N THR A 374 1.29 -5.41 13.50
CA THR A 374 2.11 -4.51 14.33
C THR A 374 3.59 -4.67 14.02
N ALA A 375 4.04 -5.90 13.75
CA ALA A 375 5.40 -6.19 13.29
C ALA A 375 5.65 -5.55 11.92
N PHE A 376 4.70 -5.68 10.99
CA PHE A 376 4.74 -5.03 9.68
C PHE A 376 4.80 -3.50 9.83
N ALA A 377 3.95 -2.91 10.67
CA ALA A 377 3.94 -1.48 10.95
C ALA A 377 5.29 -0.99 11.51
N THR A 378 5.88 -1.75 12.43
CA THR A 378 7.21 -1.44 12.99
C THR A 378 8.29 -1.43 11.91
N ALA A 379 8.24 -2.39 10.97
CA ALA A 379 9.21 -2.49 9.89
C ALA A 379 9.03 -1.38 8.83
N VAL A 380 7.78 -1.06 8.47
CA VAL A 380 7.44 0.04 7.55
C VAL A 380 7.80 1.39 8.15
N GLN A 381 7.49 1.62 9.43
CA GLN A 381 7.89 2.84 10.13
C GLN A 381 9.39 3.09 10.00
N SER A 382 10.22 2.05 10.20
CA SER A 382 11.67 2.18 10.03
C SER A 382 12.07 2.53 8.59
N ILE A 383 11.33 2.07 7.57
CA ILE A 383 11.59 2.44 6.16
C ILE A 383 11.25 3.92 5.94
N VAL A 384 10.10 4.37 6.46
CA VAL A 384 9.60 5.74 6.28
C VAL A 384 10.40 6.77 7.07
N GLU A 385 10.82 6.44 8.31
CA GLU A 385 11.49 7.38 9.22
C GLU A 385 13.02 7.36 9.14
N CYS A 386 13.67 6.22 8.84
CA CYS A 386 15.13 6.10 9.01
C CYS A 386 15.97 6.57 7.82
N ASN A 387 15.41 6.89 6.63
CA ASN A 387 16.19 7.39 5.48
C ASN A 387 15.37 8.29 4.53
N PRO A 388 15.20 9.59 4.84
CA PRO A 388 14.49 10.51 3.95
C PRO A 388 15.29 10.94 2.71
N SER A 389 16.61 10.72 2.68
CA SER A 389 17.54 11.19 1.63
C SER A 389 17.92 10.14 0.57
N SER A 390 17.70 8.85 0.83
CA SER A 390 17.92 7.78 -0.14
C SER A 390 16.96 6.62 0.14
N PRO A 391 16.25 6.08 -0.87
CA PRO A 391 15.45 4.88 -0.66
C PRO A 391 16.40 3.79 -0.14
N PRO A 392 16.11 3.15 1.01
CA PRO A 392 16.95 2.08 1.51
C PRO A 392 17.11 1.05 0.39
N SER A 393 18.30 0.48 0.22
CA SER A 393 18.55 -0.55 -0.80
C SER A 393 17.47 -1.63 -0.67
N ALA A 394 16.49 -1.60 -1.57
CA ALA A 394 15.45 -2.60 -1.58
C ALA A 394 16.12 -3.88 -2.06
N ASN A 395 16.16 -4.89 -1.19
CA ASN A 395 16.38 -6.25 -1.61
C ASN A 395 15.01 -6.94 -1.65
N LEU A 396 14.81 -7.79 -2.66
CA LEU A 396 13.61 -8.62 -2.81
C LEU A 396 13.32 -9.42 -1.55
N GLU A 397 14.35 -9.87 -0.82
CA GLU A 397 14.20 -10.57 0.47
C GLU A 397 13.45 -9.73 1.51
N ARG A 398 13.72 -8.42 1.59
CA ARG A 398 13.03 -7.51 2.52
C ARG A 398 11.58 -7.32 2.12
N LEU A 399 11.30 -7.21 0.82
CA LEU A 399 9.93 -7.16 0.30
C LEU A 399 9.16 -8.44 0.62
N GLU A 400 9.74 -9.60 0.34
CA GLU A 400 9.14 -10.91 0.62
C GLU A 400 8.83 -11.05 2.11
N PHE A 401 9.75 -10.64 2.99
CA PHE A 401 9.54 -10.63 4.42
C PHE A 401 8.35 -9.77 4.83
N LEU A 402 8.24 -8.54 4.33
CA LEU A 402 7.11 -7.64 4.59
C LEU A 402 5.77 -8.22 4.10
N LEU A 403 5.75 -8.77 2.88
CA LEU A 403 4.57 -9.44 2.33
C LEU A 403 4.17 -10.67 3.15
N SER A 404 5.16 -11.42 3.67
CA SER A 404 4.89 -12.56 4.55
C SER A 404 4.25 -12.16 5.88
N LEU A 405 4.63 -11.02 6.46
CA LEU A 405 4.01 -10.50 7.69
C LEU A 405 2.55 -10.11 7.43
N LEU A 406 2.27 -9.42 6.33
CA LEU A 406 0.90 -9.08 5.92
C LEU A 406 0.05 -10.33 5.70
N LEU A 407 0.56 -11.33 4.96
CA LEU A 407 -0.16 -12.56 4.69
C LEU A 407 -0.45 -13.33 5.99
N ARG A 408 0.55 -13.50 6.87
CA ARG A 408 0.38 -14.18 8.16
C ARG A 408 -0.65 -13.51 9.06
N TRP A 409 -0.66 -12.18 9.08
CA TRP A 409 -1.71 -11.44 9.79
C TRP A 409 -3.07 -11.67 9.15
N PHE A 410 -3.17 -11.59 7.83
CA PHE A 410 -4.43 -11.75 7.10
C PHE A 410 -5.02 -13.16 7.29
N GLU A 411 -4.19 -14.19 7.26
CA GLU A 411 -4.57 -15.58 7.57
C GLU A 411 -5.10 -15.72 9.00
N ALA A 412 -4.42 -15.13 9.98
CA ALA A 412 -4.89 -15.14 11.37
C ALA A 412 -6.20 -14.39 11.53
N TYR A 413 -6.31 -13.18 10.96
CA TYR A 413 -7.49 -12.33 11.05
C TYR A 413 -8.73 -13.01 10.42
N THR A 414 -8.59 -13.54 9.21
CA THR A 414 -9.70 -14.20 8.52
C THR A 414 -10.06 -15.57 9.10
N GLY A 415 -9.10 -16.23 9.77
CA GLY A 415 -9.31 -17.50 10.47
C GLY A 415 -9.97 -17.35 11.84
N GLU A 416 -9.82 -16.20 12.49
CA GLU A 416 -10.45 -15.92 13.78
C GLU A 416 -11.96 -15.72 13.64
N ARG A 417 -12.72 -16.41 14.49
CA ARG A 417 -14.15 -16.14 14.65
C ARG A 417 -14.29 -14.97 15.61
N HIS A 418 -14.44 -13.75 15.09
CA HIS A 418 -14.72 -12.56 15.90
C HIS A 418 -16.14 -12.64 16.49
N ARG A 419 -16.32 -13.46 17.53
CA ARG A 419 -17.57 -13.51 18.28
C ARG A 419 -17.62 -12.35 19.25
N GLY A 420 -18.64 -11.50 19.12
CA GLY A 420 -19.01 -10.54 20.15
C GLY A 420 -18.11 -9.32 20.32
N ASP A 421 -17.04 -9.12 19.53
CA ASP A 421 -16.17 -7.92 19.54
C ASP A 421 -16.37 -7.07 18.28
N ILE A 422 -16.18 -5.75 18.37
CA ILE A 422 -16.27 -4.90 17.16
C ILE A 422 -15.16 -5.40 16.23
N PRO A 423 -15.45 -5.79 14.98
CA PRO A 423 -14.42 -6.28 14.08
C PRO A 423 -13.35 -5.20 13.89
N LEU A 424 -12.09 -5.60 13.73
CA LEU A 424 -11.01 -4.63 13.49
C LEU A 424 -11.16 -4.00 12.10
N PHE A 425 -11.68 -4.75 11.13
CA PHE A 425 -11.93 -4.33 9.77
C PHE A 425 -13.30 -4.84 9.28
N LEU A 426 -14.10 -3.95 8.71
CA LEU A 426 -15.21 -4.34 7.82
C LEU A 426 -14.64 -4.92 6.53
N ASP A 427 -15.43 -5.69 5.75
CA ASP A 427 -14.90 -6.34 4.54
C ASP A 427 -14.39 -5.32 3.50
N THR A 428 -15.04 -4.16 3.37
CA THR A 428 -14.60 -3.04 2.51
C THR A 428 -13.30 -2.44 3.01
N ASP A 429 -13.23 -2.08 4.29
CA ASP A 429 -12.06 -1.51 4.95
C ASP A 429 -10.85 -2.45 4.91
N LEU A 430 -11.09 -3.76 5.02
CA LEU A 430 -10.06 -4.80 4.97
C LEU A 430 -9.35 -4.81 3.62
N TRP A 431 -10.12 -4.83 2.52
CA TRP A 431 -9.57 -4.83 1.18
C TRP A 431 -8.91 -3.50 0.83
N GLU A 432 -9.51 -2.38 1.26
CA GLU A 432 -8.89 -1.06 1.09
C GLU A 432 -7.53 -1.00 1.79
N PHE A 433 -7.48 -1.37 3.07
CA PHE A 433 -6.24 -1.40 3.85
C PHE A 433 -5.18 -2.27 3.17
N LEU A 434 -5.55 -3.51 2.80
CA LEU A 434 -4.62 -4.45 2.19
C LEU A 434 -4.06 -3.93 0.87
N LEU A 435 -4.92 -3.44 -0.04
CA LEU A 435 -4.51 -2.99 -1.37
C LEU A 435 -3.70 -1.68 -1.30
N GLN A 436 -4.03 -0.78 -0.37
CA GLN A 436 -3.21 0.41 -0.11
C GLN A 436 -1.81 0.03 0.35
N ARG A 437 -1.66 -0.90 1.31
CA ARG A 437 -0.32 -1.34 1.76
C ARG A 437 0.50 -1.97 0.62
N HIS A 438 -0.12 -2.79 -0.22
CA HIS A 438 0.55 -3.37 -1.38
C HIS A 438 0.93 -2.31 -2.43
N THR A 439 0.11 -1.27 -2.60
CA THR A 439 0.41 -0.15 -3.51
C THR A 439 1.60 0.67 -3.01
N GLU A 440 1.67 0.98 -1.72
CA GLU A 440 2.82 1.69 -1.15
C GLU A 440 4.11 0.85 -1.23
N LEU A 441 4.03 -0.48 -1.07
CA LEU A 441 5.18 -1.36 -1.30
C LEU A 441 5.64 -1.35 -2.77
N LEU A 442 4.71 -1.25 -3.74
CA LEU A 442 5.07 -1.08 -5.15
C LEU A 442 5.82 0.23 -5.38
N LYS A 443 5.30 1.35 -4.86
CA LYS A 443 5.97 2.65 -4.96
C LYS A 443 7.37 2.60 -4.36
N TRP A 444 7.52 2.01 -3.18
CA TRP A 444 8.81 1.84 -2.51
C TRP A 444 9.82 1.05 -3.37
N VAL A 445 9.39 -0.08 -3.93
CA VAL A 445 10.21 -0.92 -4.81
C VAL A 445 10.58 -0.18 -6.10
N MET A 446 9.63 0.51 -6.73
CA MET A 446 9.93 1.31 -7.94
C MET A 446 10.94 2.41 -7.61
N SER A 447 10.74 3.10 -6.49
CA SER A 447 11.67 4.10 -5.99
C SER A 447 13.06 3.52 -5.69
N ALA A 448 13.19 2.25 -5.34
CA ALA A 448 14.49 1.64 -5.10
C ALA A 448 15.18 1.15 -6.37
N TYR A 449 14.44 0.52 -7.30
CA TYR A 449 15.03 -0.08 -8.50
C TYR A 449 15.05 0.83 -9.73
N CYS A 450 14.16 1.82 -9.81
CA CYS A 450 13.96 2.65 -11.00
C CYS A 450 14.37 4.12 -10.83
N SER A 451 14.97 4.50 -9.69
CA SER A 451 15.26 5.91 -9.37
C SER A 451 16.65 6.41 -9.80
N GLY A 452 17.58 5.50 -10.13
CA GLY A 452 18.94 5.86 -10.55
C GLY A 452 19.04 6.24 -12.03
N GLU A 453 20.04 7.04 -12.42
CA GLU A 453 20.36 7.30 -13.85
C GLU A 453 21.29 6.22 -14.44
N THR A 454 22.06 5.52 -13.60
CA THR A 454 23.07 4.53 -14.02
C THR A 454 22.83 3.12 -13.48
N ASP A 455 22.12 2.99 -12.36
CA ASP A 455 22.00 1.73 -11.58
C ASP A 455 20.57 1.16 -11.58
N VAL A 456 19.83 1.39 -12.65
CA VAL A 456 18.44 0.93 -12.76
C VAL A 456 18.36 -0.59 -12.91
N ASP A 457 17.60 -1.25 -12.04
CA ASP A 457 17.34 -2.69 -12.13
C ASP A 457 15.87 -2.99 -12.44
N TYR A 458 15.50 -2.77 -13.71
CA TYR A 458 14.15 -3.06 -14.19
C TYR A 458 13.77 -4.55 -14.07
N ASN A 459 14.73 -5.48 -14.05
CA ASN A 459 14.41 -6.89 -13.90
C ASN A 459 13.90 -7.18 -12.49
N SER A 460 14.62 -6.72 -11.46
CA SER A 460 14.17 -6.83 -10.07
C SER A 460 12.87 -6.07 -9.83
N ALA A 461 12.66 -4.92 -10.50
CA ALA A 461 11.38 -4.22 -10.47
C ALA A 461 10.20 -5.09 -10.98
N VAL A 462 10.36 -5.79 -12.11
CA VAL A 462 9.32 -6.71 -12.64
C VAL A 462 9.06 -7.86 -11.66
N GLU A 463 10.11 -8.43 -11.07
CA GLU A 463 9.99 -9.53 -10.09
C GLU A 463 9.27 -9.09 -8.82
N ALA A 464 9.60 -7.91 -8.31
CA ALA A 464 8.95 -7.35 -7.14
C ALA A 464 7.46 -7.06 -7.39
N VAL A 465 7.09 -6.51 -8.56
CA VAL A 465 5.68 -6.33 -8.91
C VAL A 465 4.95 -7.68 -8.94
N GLN A 466 5.60 -8.72 -9.48
CA GLN A 466 5.06 -10.07 -9.47
C GLN A 466 4.83 -10.60 -8.05
N PHE A 467 5.78 -10.40 -7.12
CA PHE A 467 5.65 -10.82 -5.73
C PHE A 467 4.50 -10.14 -5.00
N VAL A 468 4.36 -8.82 -5.17
CA VAL A 468 3.25 -8.07 -4.59
C VAL A 468 1.92 -8.60 -5.13
N CYS A 469 1.78 -8.78 -6.45
CA CYS A 469 0.55 -9.30 -7.05
C CYS A 469 0.21 -10.70 -6.54
N LEU A 470 1.23 -11.55 -6.39
CA LEU A 470 1.07 -12.90 -5.87
C LEU A 470 0.61 -12.91 -4.41
N SER A 471 1.14 -12.00 -3.59
CA SER A 471 0.70 -11.82 -2.20
C SER A 471 -0.79 -11.46 -2.14
N VAL A 472 -1.25 -10.48 -2.93
CA VAL A 472 -2.68 -10.10 -2.99
C VAL A 472 -3.56 -11.27 -3.41
N LEU A 473 -3.14 -12.02 -4.45
CA LEU A 473 -3.88 -13.19 -4.92
C LEU A 473 -3.95 -14.31 -3.88
N ARG A 474 -2.89 -14.49 -3.07
CA ARG A 474 -2.89 -15.43 -1.94
C ARG A 474 -3.87 -14.99 -0.85
N CYS A 475 -3.88 -13.70 -0.48
CA CYS A 475 -4.87 -13.16 0.44
C CYS A 475 -6.30 -13.38 -0.08
N LEU A 476 -6.54 -13.23 -1.38
CA LEU A 476 -7.85 -13.52 -1.99
C LEU A 476 -8.25 -14.99 -1.84
N ASP A 477 -7.31 -15.92 -1.98
CA ASP A 477 -7.60 -17.35 -1.78
C ASP A 477 -7.90 -17.68 -0.33
N VAL A 478 -7.13 -17.12 0.59
CA VAL A 478 -7.34 -17.23 2.04
C VAL A 478 -8.72 -16.70 2.42
N TYR A 479 -9.07 -15.49 1.95
CA TYR A 479 -10.38 -14.88 2.19
C TYR A 479 -11.52 -15.74 1.64
N LYS A 480 -11.40 -16.22 0.39
CA LYS A 480 -12.42 -17.09 -0.23
C LYS A 480 -12.58 -18.39 0.56
N ALA A 481 -11.49 -18.99 1.04
CA ALA A 481 -11.55 -20.17 1.88
C ALA A 481 -12.22 -19.88 3.24
N ALA A 482 -11.90 -18.76 3.87
CA ALA A 482 -12.54 -18.32 5.11
C ALA A 482 -14.05 -18.09 4.93
N VAL A 483 -14.48 -17.45 3.84
CA VAL A 483 -15.90 -17.22 3.52
C VAL A 483 -16.68 -18.53 3.37
N VAL A 484 -16.08 -19.58 2.79
CA VAL A 484 -16.73 -20.91 2.69
C VAL A 484 -17.11 -21.44 4.08
N SER A 485 -16.27 -21.19 5.07
CA SER A 485 -16.48 -21.63 6.46
C SER A 485 -17.46 -20.77 7.27
N LYS A 486 -17.86 -19.58 6.77
CA LYS A 486 -18.83 -18.70 7.44
C LYS A 486 -20.22 -19.36 7.50
N ARG A 487 -20.96 -19.11 8.58
CA ARG A 487 -22.35 -19.57 8.77
C ARG A 487 -23.31 -18.54 8.17
N CYS A 488 -23.44 -18.52 6.85
CA CYS A 488 -24.38 -17.67 6.13
C CYS A 488 -24.91 -18.39 4.88
N GLU A 489 -25.93 -17.83 4.23
CA GLU A 489 -26.49 -18.36 2.99
C GLU A 489 -25.44 -18.42 1.86
N GLU A 490 -25.53 -19.42 0.99
CA GLU A 490 -24.56 -19.57 -0.11
C GLU A 490 -24.62 -18.40 -1.10
N SER A 491 -25.80 -17.82 -1.30
CA SER A 491 -26.02 -16.58 -2.09
C SER A 491 -25.15 -15.41 -1.58
N VAL A 492 -25.09 -15.24 -0.26
CA VAL A 492 -24.28 -14.21 0.41
C VAL A 492 -22.79 -14.55 0.30
N LYS A 493 -22.41 -15.82 0.49
CA LYS A 493 -21.02 -16.26 0.32
C LYS A 493 -20.53 -15.99 -1.11
N ASP A 494 -21.33 -16.29 -2.11
CA ASP A 494 -20.97 -16.09 -3.51
C ASP A 494 -20.87 -14.60 -3.85
N LYS A 495 -21.77 -13.77 -3.31
CA LYS A 495 -21.66 -12.31 -3.40
C LYS A 495 -20.35 -11.80 -2.81
N LEU A 496 -19.98 -12.21 -1.58
CA LEU A 496 -18.72 -11.81 -0.93
C LEU A 496 -17.48 -12.25 -1.73
N LYS A 497 -17.45 -13.51 -2.20
CA LYS A 497 -16.36 -14.04 -3.05
C LYS A 497 -16.25 -13.27 -4.38
N CYS A 498 -17.38 -12.87 -4.96
CA CYS A 498 -17.45 -12.13 -6.21
C CYS A 498 -16.96 -10.69 -6.05
N VAL A 499 -17.46 -9.97 -5.04
CA VAL A 499 -17.04 -8.59 -4.74
C VAL A 499 -15.53 -8.54 -4.48
N ALA A 500 -15.02 -9.36 -3.56
CA ALA A 500 -13.57 -9.42 -3.30
C ALA A 500 -12.76 -9.79 -4.56
N GLY A 501 -13.29 -10.69 -5.39
CA GLY A 501 -12.68 -11.06 -6.67
C GLY A 501 -12.58 -9.87 -7.64
N ASN A 502 -13.65 -9.09 -7.77
CA ASN A 502 -13.71 -7.93 -8.66
C ASN A 502 -12.80 -6.81 -8.15
N THR A 503 -12.81 -6.51 -6.85
CA THR A 503 -11.94 -5.49 -6.24
C THR A 503 -10.45 -5.79 -6.50
N VAL A 504 -10.02 -7.04 -6.28
CA VAL A 504 -8.64 -7.46 -6.55
C VAL A 504 -8.32 -7.41 -8.06
N ALA A 505 -9.25 -7.83 -8.90
CA ALA A 505 -9.06 -7.84 -10.34
C ALA A 505 -8.94 -6.41 -10.92
N GLU A 506 -9.74 -5.47 -10.41
CA GLU A 506 -9.71 -4.07 -10.78
C GLU A 506 -8.40 -3.41 -10.34
N TRP A 507 -7.97 -3.65 -9.10
CA TRP A 507 -6.69 -3.16 -8.60
C TRP A 507 -5.50 -3.71 -9.41
N LEU A 508 -5.51 -5.01 -9.73
CA LEU A 508 -4.45 -5.61 -10.56
C LEU A 508 -4.41 -4.98 -11.95
N LYS A 509 -5.57 -4.74 -12.58
CA LYS A 509 -5.66 -4.16 -13.92
C LYS A 509 -5.16 -2.72 -13.97
N HIS A 510 -5.64 -1.87 -13.07
CA HIS A 510 -5.36 -0.43 -13.13
C HIS A 510 -4.04 -0.06 -12.45
N THR A 511 -3.79 -0.60 -11.25
CA THR A 511 -2.62 -0.25 -10.45
C THR A 511 -1.40 -1.07 -10.87
N ALA A 512 -1.41 -2.38 -10.60
CA ALA A 512 -0.21 -3.21 -10.78
C ALA A 512 0.19 -3.37 -12.26
N ILE A 513 -0.78 -3.67 -13.13
CA ILE A 513 -0.52 -3.81 -14.58
C ILE A 513 -0.48 -2.43 -15.23
N GLY A 514 -1.55 -1.64 -15.07
CA GLY A 514 -1.77 -0.37 -15.77
C GLY A 514 -0.70 0.67 -15.49
N ALA A 515 -0.42 0.95 -14.22
CA ALA A 515 0.58 1.94 -13.83
C ALA A 515 1.99 1.34 -13.80
N PHE A 516 2.20 0.25 -13.04
CA PHE A 516 3.55 -0.23 -12.73
C PHE A 516 4.18 -1.09 -13.85
N LEU A 517 3.64 -2.27 -14.18
CA LEU A 517 4.26 -3.17 -15.17
C LEU A 517 4.35 -2.55 -16.57
N ARG A 518 3.27 -1.89 -17.01
CA ARG A 518 3.26 -1.20 -18.30
C ARG A 518 4.17 0.02 -18.29
N GLY A 519 4.29 0.72 -17.16
CA GLY A 519 5.27 1.79 -16.98
C GLY A 519 6.71 1.28 -17.18
N ILE A 520 7.08 0.18 -16.51
CA ILE A 520 8.42 -0.44 -16.66
C ILE A 520 8.65 -0.84 -18.12
N ARG A 521 7.68 -1.50 -18.75
CA ARG A 521 7.81 -1.94 -20.15
C ARG A 521 8.01 -0.77 -21.10
N ARG A 522 7.24 0.32 -20.93
CA ARG A 522 7.36 1.54 -21.75
C ARG A 522 8.74 2.15 -21.59
N ALA A 523 9.20 2.35 -20.34
CA ALA A 523 10.53 2.85 -20.04
C ALA A 523 11.63 2.00 -20.71
N CYS A 524 11.57 0.67 -20.59
CA CYS A 524 12.53 -0.20 -21.27
C CYS A 524 12.46 -0.10 -22.80
N SER A 525 11.27 0.03 -23.38
CA SER A 525 11.07 0.13 -24.83
C SER A 525 11.60 1.45 -25.40
N ASP A 526 11.37 2.55 -24.69
CA ASP A 526 11.84 3.88 -25.07
C ASP A 526 13.37 3.96 -25.02
N LEU A 527 13.98 3.37 -23.98
CA LEU A 527 15.44 3.26 -23.87
C LEU A 527 16.06 2.35 -24.95
N CYS A 528 15.35 1.29 -25.37
CA CYS A 528 15.77 0.50 -26.54
C CYS A 528 15.76 1.34 -27.82
N ALA A 529 14.72 2.15 -28.03
CA ALA A 529 14.55 2.97 -29.23
C ALA A 529 15.55 4.14 -29.30
N SER A 530 15.95 4.72 -28.17
CA SER A 530 16.94 5.80 -28.10
C SER A 530 18.38 5.35 -28.38
N GLY A 531 18.63 4.03 -28.40
CA GLY A 531 19.98 3.47 -28.59
C GLY A 531 20.95 3.77 -27.44
N THR A 532 20.43 4.23 -26.30
CA THR A 532 21.23 4.56 -25.12
C THR A 532 21.82 3.28 -24.54
N ARG A 533 23.15 3.16 -24.52
CA ARG A 533 23.84 1.99 -23.96
C ARG A 533 23.87 2.11 -22.43
N PHE A 534 23.05 1.31 -21.75
CA PHE A 534 23.18 1.08 -20.31
C PHE A 534 24.06 -0.15 -20.05
N CYS A 535 24.88 -0.09 -19.00
CA CYS A 535 25.61 -1.25 -18.48
C CYS A 535 24.69 -2.12 -17.62
N LEU A 536 23.58 -2.62 -18.20
CA LEU A 536 22.69 -3.54 -17.50
C LEU A 536 23.24 -4.96 -17.56
N SER A 537 23.05 -5.71 -16.47
CA SER A 537 23.33 -7.14 -16.41
C SER A 537 22.40 -7.97 -17.32
N ILE A 538 21.24 -7.42 -17.68
CA ILE A 538 20.20 -8.07 -18.50
C ILE A 538 19.77 -7.13 -19.63
N PRO A 539 19.69 -7.62 -20.89
CA PRO A 539 19.21 -6.81 -22.02
C PRO A 539 17.77 -6.30 -21.81
N LEU A 540 17.53 -5.02 -22.13
CA LEU A 540 16.21 -4.37 -22.00
C LEU A 540 15.08 -5.11 -22.74
N MET A 541 15.36 -5.65 -23.93
CA MET A 541 14.36 -6.42 -24.69
C MET A 541 13.95 -7.71 -23.98
N LEU A 542 14.86 -8.36 -23.25
CA LEU A 542 14.53 -9.53 -22.45
C LEU A 542 13.62 -9.14 -21.27
N ILE A 543 13.83 -7.95 -20.67
CA ILE A 543 12.97 -7.40 -19.62
C ILE A 543 11.56 -7.08 -20.17
N VAL A 544 11.45 -6.53 -21.38
CA VAL A 544 10.16 -6.29 -22.06
C VAL A 544 9.38 -7.59 -22.24
N VAL A 545 10.04 -8.67 -22.67
CA VAL A 545 9.42 -10.00 -22.81
C VAL A 545 9.00 -10.55 -21.45
N ARG A 546 9.87 -10.46 -20.43
CA ARG A 546 9.55 -10.91 -19.06
C ARG A 546 8.35 -10.15 -18.48
N SER A 547 8.31 -8.83 -18.61
CA SER A 547 7.18 -8.00 -18.17
C SER A 547 5.88 -8.41 -18.87
N SER A 548 5.92 -8.67 -20.17
CA SER A 548 4.75 -9.12 -20.95
C SER A 548 4.27 -10.52 -20.52
N VAL A 549 5.19 -11.43 -20.19
CA VAL A 549 4.85 -12.72 -19.60
C VAL A 549 4.18 -12.54 -18.24
N VAL A 550 4.70 -11.67 -17.36
CA VAL A 550 4.09 -11.42 -16.05
C VAL A 550 2.69 -10.83 -16.21
N GLU A 551 2.50 -9.81 -17.05
CA GLU A 551 1.18 -9.24 -17.36
C GLU A 551 0.22 -10.35 -17.85
N SER A 552 0.65 -11.19 -18.78
CA SER A 552 -0.20 -12.27 -19.30
C SER A 552 -0.64 -13.26 -18.22
N ARG A 553 0.27 -13.64 -17.31
CA ARG A 553 -0.03 -14.56 -16.21
C ARG A 553 -1.03 -13.96 -15.24
N LEU A 554 -0.87 -12.67 -14.91
CA LEU A 554 -1.79 -11.96 -14.03
C LEU A 554 -3.18 -11.80 -14.66
N LEU A 555 -3.27 -11.49 -15.96
CA LEU A 555 -4.54 -11.42 -16.67
C LEU A 555 -5.29 -12.77 -16.69
N LEU A 556 -4.57 -13.86 -16.97
CA LEU A 556 -5.13 -15.22 -16.94
C LEU A 556 -5.63 -15.62 -15.55
N LEU A 557 -4.98 -15.14 -14.49
CA LEU A 557 -5.36 -15.39 -13.10
C LEU A 557 -6.63 -14.65 -12.67
N CYS A 558 -6.86 -13.45 -13.20
CA CYS A 558 -7.98 -12.60 -12.79
C CYS A 558 -9.27 -12.97 -13.52
N HIS A 559 -9.20 -13.26 -14.82
CA HIS A 559 -10.41 -13.26 -15.65
C HIS A 559 -10.65 -14.50 -16.50
N GLY A 560 -9.70 -15.44 -16.58
CA GLY A 560 -9.88 -16.77 -17.16
C GLY A 560 -10.25 -16.83 -18.64
N ILE A 561 -11.36 -16.21 -19.06
CA ILE A 561 -12.04 -16.34 -20.36
C ILE A 561 -12.00 -15.07 -21.21
N SER A 562 -12.27 -13.90 -20.65
CA SER A 562 -12.32 -12.64 -21.41
C SER A 562 -10.93 -12.12 -21.83
N CYS A 563 -9.87 -12.50 -21.12
CA CYS A 563 -8.51 -11.98 -21.36
C CYS A 563 -7.63 -12.86 -22.26
N ALA A 564 -8.14 -13.99 -22.78
CA ALA A 564 -7.33 -14.87 -23.63
C ALA A 564 -6.90 -14.19 -24.94
N VAL A 565 -7.78 -13.37 -25.53
CA VAL A 565 -7.49 -12.59 -26.73
C VAL A 565 -6.43 -11.53 -26.44
N ASP A 566 -6.58 -10.78 -25.35
CA ASP A 566 -5.61 -9.75 -24.92
C ASP A 566 -4.22 -10.37 -24.70
N VAL A 567 -4.16 -11.57 -24.10
CA VAL A 567 -2.91 -12.30 -23.88
C VAL A 567 -2.26 -12.72 -25.19
N ARG A 568 -3.04 -13.19 -26.17
CA ARG A 568 -2.51 -13.54 -27.50
C ARG A 568 -1.98 -12.31 -28.23
N GLN A 569 -2.73 -11.21 -28.22
CA GLN A 569 -2.31 -9.94 -28.81
C GLN A 569 -1.03 -9.39 -28.17
N LEU A 570 -0.87 -9.59 -26.86
CA LEU A 570 0.32 -9.20 -26.12
C LEU A 570 1.54 -10.07 -26.43
N LEU A 571 1.37 -11.40 -26.47
CA LEU A 571 2.50 -12.33 -26.50
C LEU A 571 2.94 -12.77 -27.90
N LEU A 572 2.06 -12.79 -28.90
CA LEU A 572 2.44 -13.23 -30.26
C LEU A 572 3.57 -12.38 -30.87
N PRO A 573 3.55 -11.04 -30.78
CA PRO A 573 4.66 -10.22 -31.27
C PRO A 573 6.00 -10.53 -30.58
N MET A 574 5.96 -11.01 -29.33
CA MET A 574 7.16 -11.35 -28.57
C MET A 574 7.80 -12.66 -29.04
N VAL A 575 7.03 -13.54 -29.71
CA VAL A 575 7.53 -14.82 -30.21
C VAL A 575 8.52 -14.61 -31.34
N ASP A 576 8.13 -13.87 -32.38
CA ASP A 576 8.98 -13.57 -33.53
C ASP A 576 10.22 -12.78 -33.11
N LEU A 577 10.03 -11.79 -32.23
CA LEU A 577 11.11 -10.99 -31.68
C LEU A 577 12.12 -11.86 -30.92
N GLY A 578 11.65 -12.72 -30.02
CA GLY A 578 12.51 -13.57 -29.19
C GLY A 578 13.33 -14.55 -30.02
N PHE A 579 12.72 -15.19 -31.03
CA PHE A 579 13.46 -16.11 -31.91
C PHE A 579 14.50 -15.38 -32.76
N LYS A 580 14.24 -14.15 -33.20
CA LYS A 580 15.21 -13.33 -33.92
C LYS A 580 16.43 -13.00 -33.06
N GLU A 581 16.22 -12.58 -31.81
CA GLU A 581 17.29 -12.28 -30.84
C GLU A 581 18.10 -13.54 -30.50
N MET A 582 17.42 -14.65 -30.18
CA MET A 582 18.09 -15.93 -29.89
C MET A 582 18.96 -16.42 -31.06
N SER A 583 18.47 -16.28 -32.29
CA SER A 583 19.24 -16.67 -33.49
C SER A 583 20.48 -15.80 -33.72
N GLN A 584 20.49 -14.56 -33.21
CA GLN A 584 21.67 -13.69 -33.25
C GLN A 584 22.66 -14.05 -32.15
N LEU A 585 22.17 -14.34 -30.93
CA LEU A 585 23.00 -14.75 -29.80
C LEU A 585 23.68 -16.10 -30.01
N ASP A 586 22.99 -17.06 -30.64
CA ASP A 586 23.55 -18.36 -31.02
C ASP A 586 24.78 -18.19 -31.94
N LYS A 587 24.71 -17.27 -32.90
CA LYS A 587 25.84 -16.93 -33.79
C LYS A 587 27.00 -16.26 -33.05
N ASN A 588 26.71 -15.55 -31.96
CA ASN A 588 27.70 -14.83 -31.15
C ASN A 588 28.28 -15.67 -30.00
N ALA A 589 27.84 -16.93 -29.84
CA ALA A 589 28.29 -17.87 -28.80
C ALA A 589 28.09 -17.41 -27.33
N ASP A 590 27.12 -16.52 -27.05
CA ASP A 590 26.78 -16.14 -25.67
C ASP A 590 25.77 -17.12 -25.04
N GLY A 591 26.30 -18.20 -24.46
CA GLY A 591 25.49 -19.25 -23.83
C GLY A 591 24.68 -18.79 -22.61
N THR A 592 25.12 -17.73 -21.92
CA THR A 592 24.47 -17.27 -20.68
C THR A 592 23.20 -16.46 -20.95
N LEU A 593 23.27 -15.52 -21.89
CA LEU A 593 22.10 -14.77 -22.34
C LEU A 593 21.13 -15.67 -23.09
N LEU A 594 21.63 -16.59 -23.92
CA LEU A 594 20.79 -17.55 -24.64
C LEU A 594 19.95 -18.41 -23.68
N THR A 595 20.54 -18.88 -22.57
CA THR A 595 19.82 -19.59 -21.50
C THR A 595 18.68 -18.75 -20.90
N SER A 596 18.93 -17.47 -20.65
CA SER A 596 17.92 -16.56 -20.10
C SER A 596 16.76 -16.29 -21.08
N TRP A 597 17.06 -16.25 -22.38
CA TRP A 597 16.05 -16.17 -23.44
C TRP A 597 15.24 -17.46 -23.56
N VAL A 598 15.87 -18.64 -23.50
CA VAL A 598 15.15 -19.93 -23.53
C VAL A 598 14.11 -20.01 -22.41
N GLY A 599 14.47 -19.63 -21.18
CA GLY A 599 13.53 -19.63 -20.05
C GLY A 599 12.35 -18.66 -20.24
N SER A 600 12.61 -17.49 -20.84
CA SER A 600 11.59 -16.47 -21.13
C SER A 600 10.66 -16.92 -22.25
N MET A 601 11.20 -17.47 -23.34
CA MET A 601 10.44 -18.01 -24.46
C MET A 601 9.61 -19.24 -24.08
N THR A 602 10.16 -20.13 -23.26
CA THR A 602 9.39 -21.23 -22.66
C THR A 602 8.19 -20.70 -21.88
N SER A 603 8.37 -19.59 -21.16
CA SER A 603 7.32 -18.93 -20.39
C SER A 603 6.27 -18.25 -21.27
N VAL A 604 6.66 -17.67 -22.40
CA VAL A 604 5.76 -17.12 -23.44
C VAL A 604 4.88 -18.24 -24.01
N LEU A 605 5.49 -19.32 -24.50
CA LEU A 605 4.77 -20.44 -25.11
C LEU A 605 3.84 -21.12 -24.11
N ASN A 606 4.27 -21.30 -22.86
CA ASN A 606 3.42 -21.84 -21.80
C ASN A 606 2.21 -20.94 -21.49
N SER A 607 2.36 -19.62 -21.60
CA SER A 607 1.27 -18.66 -21.36
C SER A 607 0.30 -18.64 -22.55
N LEU A 608 0.80 -18.68 -23.78
CA LEU A 608 -0.02 -18.84 -25.00
C LEU A 608 -0.79 -20.16 -24.98
N ARG A 609 -0.14 -21.27 -24.61
CA ARG A 609 -0.79 -22.57 -24.41
C ARG A 609 -1.97 -22.49 -23.45
N ARG A 610 -1.84 -21.75 -22.35
CA ARG A 610 -2.93 -21.60 -21.37
C ARG A 610 -4.16 -20.93 -21.96
N THR A 611 -4.01 -20.06 -22.97
CA THR A 611 -5.15 -19.45 -23.68
C THR A 611 -5.96 -20.46 -24.52
N LEU A 612 -5.40 -21.64 -24.82
CA LEU A 612 -6.13 -22.72 -25.51
C LEU A 612 -7.16 -23.39 -24.61
N ARG A 613 -6.88 -23.50 -23.31
CA ARG A 613 -7.72 -24.20 -22.31
C ARG A 613 -8.98 -23.44 -21.89
N VAL A 614 -9.18 -22.27 -22.50
CA VAL A 614 -10.10 -21.23 -22.05
C VAL A 614 -11.36 -21.18 -22.93
N HIS A 615 -11.28 -21.69 -24.15
CA HIS A 615 -12.45 -21.76 -25.02
C HIS A 615 -13.34 -22.90 -24.53
N GLY A 616 -14.57 -22.58 -24.11
CA GLY A 616 -15.58 -23.59 -23.79
C GLY A 616 -15.84 -24.50 -24.99
N ALA A 617 -16.53 -25.60 -24.76
CA ALA A 617 -16.81 -26.67 -25.74
C ALA A 617 -17.47 -26.19 -27.07
N GLU A 618 -17.88 -24.93 -27.18
CA GLU A 618 -18.54 -24.37 -28.37
C GLU A 618 -17.57 -23.84 -29.44
N HIS A 619 -16.30 -23.54 -29.11
CA HIS A 619 -15.31 -23.09 -30.07
C HIS A 619 -14.02 -23.90 -29.92
N ALA A 620 -13.88 -24.96 -30.73
CA ALA A 620 -12.64 -25.70 -30.82
C ALA A 620 -11.46 -24.72 -31.03
N PRO A 621 -10.31 -24.91 -30.35
CA PRO A 621 -9.12 -24.13 -30.65
C PRO A 621 -8.81 -24.26 -32.14
N ALA A 622 -8.52 -23.17 -32.84
CA ALA A 622 -8.14 -23.23 -34.25
C ALA A 622 -6.92 -24.16 -34.39
N ASP A 623 -7.08 -25.29 -35.10
CA ASP A 623 -6.03 -26.30 -35.28
C ASP A 623 -4.71 -25.69 -35.76
N ASP A 624 -4.80 -24.63 -36.57
CA ASP A 624 -3.67 -23.83 -37.05
C ASP A 624 -2.81 -23.24 -35.92
N PHE A 625 -3.44 -22.74 -34.85
CA PHE A 625 -2.73 -22.14 -33.72
C PHE A 625 -2.02 -23.19 -32.85
N VAL A 626 -2.60 -24.39 -32.75
CA VAL A 626 -1.97 -25.53 -32.07
C VAL A 626 -0.75 -26.01 -32.85
N CYS A 627 -0.87 -26.14 -34.17
CA CYS A 627 0.25 -26.46 -35.05
C CYS A 627 1.36 -25.41 -34.97
N GLU A 628 1.00 -24.12 -34.88
CA GLU A 628 1.99 -23.05 -34.78
C GLU A 628 2.75 -23.08 -33.45
N LEU A 629 2.06 -23.29 -32.32
CA LEU A 629 2.72 -23.48 -31.04
C LEU A 629 3.67 -24.69 -31.05
N HIS A 630 3.27 -25.80 -31.69
CA HIS A 630 4.13 -26.97 -31.85
C HIS A 630 5.42 -26.62 -32.62
N ARG A 631 5.32 -25.87 -33.73
CA ARG A 631 6.48 -25.40 -34.49
C ARG A 631 7.38 -24.50 -33.65
N HIS A 632 6.81 -23.63 -32.82
CA HIS A 632 7.60 -22.79 -31.94
C HIS A 632 8.35 -23.58 -30.85
N TYR A 633 7.74 -24.61 -30.25
CA TYR A 633 8.46 -25.48 -29.30
C TYR A 633 9.62 -26.22 -29.99
N LEU A 634 9.44 -26.72 -31.21
CA LEU A 634 10.51 -27.31 -32.01
C LEU A 634 11.66 -26.33 -32.28
N SER A 635 11.33 -25.11 -32.71
CA SER A 635 12.32 -24.06 -32.95
C SER A 635 13.06 -23.67 -31.67
N LEU A 636 12.36 -23.60 -30.54
CA LEU A 636 12.95 -23.31 -29.24
C LEU A 636 13.92 -24.41 -28.82
N GLN A 637 13.56 -25.68 -28.97
CA GLN A 637 14.42 -26.80 -28.65
C GLN A 637 15.71 -26.78 -29.48
N ARG A 638 15.63 -26.46 -30.78
CA ARG A 638 16.80 -26.36 -31.67
C ARG A 638 17.78 -25.26 -31.26
N LEU A 639 17.28 -24.13 -30.78
CA LEU A 639 18.09 -22.98 -30.34
C LEU A 639 18.53 -23.07 -28.86
N SER A 640 18.10 -24.12 -28.14
CA SER A 640 18.37 -24.24 -26.71
C SER A 640 19.75 -24.85 -26.44
N PRO A 641 20.56 -24.26 -25.55
CA PRO A 641 21.75 -24.90 -25.04
C PRO A 641 21.41 -26.23 -24.37
N ALA A 642 22.33 -27.20 -24.44
CA ALA A 642 22.14 -28.52 -23.84
C ALA A 642 21.75 -28.45 -22.35
N ALA A 643 22.31 -27.48 -21.60
CA ALA A 643 22.06 -27.29 -20.18
C ALA A 643 20.58 -26.97 -19.81
N VAL A 644 19.77 -26.48 -20.76
CA VAL A 644 18.36 -26.14 -20.54
C VAL A 644 17.38 -26.83 -21.49
N SER A 645 17.89 -27.75 -22.32
CA SER A 645 17.07 -28.53 -23.27
C SER A 645 15.97 -29.33 -22.56
N ASP A 646 16.24 -29.85 -21.37
CA ASP A 646 15.28 -30.61 -20.56
C ASP A 646 14.09 -29.75 -20.16
N ILE A 647 14.30 -28.47 -19.85
CA ILE A 647 13.22 -27.53 -19.47
C ILE A 647 12.25 -27.31 -20.64
N VAL A 648 12.78 -27.19 -21.85
CA VAL A 648 11.97 -27.02 -23.06
C VAL A 648 11.24 -28.31 -23.40
N THR A 649 11.93 -29.44 -23.26
CA THR A 649 11.37 -30.76 -23.53
C THR A 649 10.23 -31.08 -22.58
N ASP A 650 10.37 -30.82 -21.27
CA ASP A 650 9.30 -30.92 -20.27
C ASP A 650 8.08 -30.04 -20.62
N ALA A 651 8.33 -28.78 -20.95
CA ALA A 651 7.24 -27.86 -21.27
C ALA A 651 6.48 -28.28 -22.54
N TRP A 652 7.21 -28.85 -23.50
CA TRP A 652 6.66 -29.34 -24.75
C TRP A 652 5.92 -30.67 -24.57
N THR A 653 6.46 -31.62 -23.80
CA THR A 653 5.76 -32.87 -23.45
C THR A 653 4.49 -32.57 -22.67
N ASP A 654 4.50 -31.62 -21.73
CA ASP A 654 3.30 -31.15 -21.04
C ASP A 654 2.25 -30.58 -22.02
N PHE A 655 2.69 -29.90 -23.09
CA PHE A 655 1.80 -29.35 -24.11
C PHE A 655 1.14 -30.47 -24.92
N LEU A 656 1.92 -31.46 -25.34
CA LEU A 656 1.45 -32.62 -26.09
C LEU A 656 0.58 -33.56 -25.24
N SER A 657 0.88 -33.67 -23.94
CA SER A 657 0.20 -34.57 -23.01
C SER A 657 -1.10 -34.01 -22.45
N SER A 658 -1.31 -32.69 -22.53
CA SER A 658 -2.59 -32.11 -22.12
C SER A 658 -3.68 -32.41 -23.14
N GLY A 659 -4.30 -33.59 -23.03
CA GLY A 659 -5.61 -33.84 -23.62
C GLY A 659 -6.55 -32.70 -23.21
N PHE A 660 -7.27 -32.13 -24.16
CA PHE A 660 -8.05 -30.89 -24.03
C PHE A 660 -9.31 -31.06 -23.16
N VAL A 661 -9.19 -31.64 -21.96
CA VAL A 661 -10.29 -31.90 -21.02
C VAL A 661 -10.39 -30.75 -20.01
N VAL A 662 -11.57 -30.15 -19.95
CA VAL A 662 -11.94 -29.08 -19.01
C VAL A 662 -12.26 -29.70 -17.65
N GLU A 663 -11.26 -29.84 -16.78
CA GLU A 663 -11.53 -30.14 -15.36
C GLU A 663 -11.77 -28.85 -14.56
N GLY A 664 -13.06 -28.62 -14.30
CA GLY A 664 -13.57 -27.69 -13.31
C GLY A 664 -13.50 -28.28 -11.91
N GLY A 665 -12.45 -27.93 -11.18
CA GLY A 665 -12.27 -28.30 -9.77
C GLY A 665 -10.78 -28.20 -9.41
N LEU A 666 -10.47 -27.72 -8.21
CA LEU A 666 -9.09 -27.49 -7.71
C LEU A 666 -8.42 -26.19 -8.21
N ARG A 667 -9.00 -25.04 -7.82
CA ARG A 667 -8.38 -23.70 -7.99
C ARG A 667 -7.24 -23.39 -7.00
N GLY A 668 -7.07 -24.16 -5.91
CA GLY A 668 -6.13 -23.84 -4.82
C GLY A 668 -4.66 -24.18 -5.11
N SER A 669 -4.36 -25.29 -5.77
CA SER A 669 -2.97 -25.74 -6.03
C SER A 669 -2.37 -25.20 -7.34
N ARG A 670 -3.21 -24.73 -8.28
CA ARG A 670 -2.78 -24.30 -9.62
C ARG A 670 -2.05 -22.94 -9.63
N ARG A 671 -2.25 -22.05 -8.65
CA ARG A 671 -1.64 -20.69 -8.70
C ARG A 671 -0.13 -20.70 -8.47
N VAL A 672 0.36 -21.58 -7.62
CA VAL A 672 1.80 -21.75 -7.36
C VAL A 672 2.49 -22.30 -8.62
N SER A 673 1.89 -23.26 -9.34
CA SER A 673 2.49 -23.82 -10.57
C SER A 673 2.56 -22.84 -11.76
N LEU A 674 1.80 -21.73 -11.73
CA LEU A 674 1.89 -20.68 -12.76
C LEU A 674 3.20 -19.88 -12.68
N PHE A 675 3.85 -19.84 -11.50
CA PHE A 675 5.04 -19.03 -11.22
C PHE A 675 6.25 -19.83 -10.66
N SER A 676 6.03 -20.98 -10.00
CA SER A 676 7.07 -21.80 -9.34
C SER A 676 8.13 -22.33 -10.31
N VAL A 677 7.73 -22.70 -11.54
CA VAL A 677 8.64 -23.32 -12.52
C VAL A 677 9.84 -22.42 -12.88
N SER A 678 9.72 -21.10 -12.69
CA SER A 678 10.76 -20.13 -13.07
C SER A 678 11.65 -19.61 -11.93
N SER A 679 11.27 -19.76 -10.65
CA SER A 679 12.03 -19.26 -9.50
C SER A 679 12.90 -20.37 -8.87
N GLU A 680 12.30 -21.52 -8.56
CA GLU A 680 13.01 -22.69 -8.01
C GLU A 680 14.07 -23.23 -8.99
N ARG A 681 13.78 -23.22 -10.30
CA ARG A 681 14.73 -23.64 -11.35
C ARG A 681 15.82 -22.59 -11.64
N ARG A 682 15.56 -21.29 -11.43
CA ARG A 682 16.59 -20.25 -11.53
C ARG A 682 17.60 -20.32 -10.38
N SER A 683 17.13 -20.60 -9.17
CA SER A 683 18.00 -20.86 -8.02
C SER A 683 18.88 -22.10 -8.25
N ALA A 684 18.32 -23.17 -8.85
CA ALA A 684 19.11 -24.35 -9.23
C ALA A 684 20.15 -24.07 -10.33
N LEU A 685 19.82 -23.24 -11.33
CA LEU A 685 20.74 -22.83 -12.39
C LEU A 685 21.85 -21.89 -11.88
N HIS A 686 21.56 -20.97 -10.96
CA HIS A 686 22.56 -20.14 -10.31
C HIS A 686 23.48 -20.95 -9.36
N GLY A 687 22.94 -21.94 -8.65
CA GLY A 687 23.72 -22.88 -7.84
C GLY A 687 24.69 -23.72 -8.67
N ALA A 688 24.27 -24.16 -9.87
CA ALA A 688 25.14 -24.86 -10.80
C ALA A 688 26.26 -23.96 -11.37
N GLN A 689 25.99 -22.67 -11.61
CA GLN A 689 27.00 -21.70 -12.08
C GLN A 689 28.06 -21.36 -11.02
N GLN A 690 27.71 -21.34 -9.73
CA GLN A 690 28.70 -21.18 -8.66
C GLN A 690 29.63 -22.39 -8.51
N MET A 691 29.14 -23.61 -8.76
CA MET A 691 29.99 -24.81 -8.75
C MET A 691 30.99 -24.86 -9.92
N VAL A 692 30.65 -24.27 -11.08
CA VAL A 692 31.54 -24.25 -12.25
C VAL A 692 32.67 -23.23 -12.13
N ASN A 693 32.48 -22.16 -11.35
CA ASN A 693 33.52 -21.13 -11.11
C ASN A 693 34.35 -21.37 -9.84
N GLY A 694 34.11 -22.47 -9.11
CA GLY A 694 34.71 -22.79 -7.83
C GLY A 694 35.61 -24.02 -7.83
N THR A 695 36.42 -24.28 -8.86
CA THR A 695 37.50 -25.29 -8.76
C THR A 695 38.75 -24.68 -8.16
N HIS A 696 38.77 -24.55 -6.84
CA HIS A 696 39.98 -24.74 -6.01
C HIS A 696 39.58 -24.74 -4.53
N VAL A 697 39.25 -25.90 -3.99
CA VAL A 697 39.43 -26.19 -2.56
C VAL A 697 39.88 -27.64 -2.43
N ASP A 698 41.04 -27.81 -1.79
CA ASP A 698 41.71 -29.07 -1.48
C ASP A 698 40.78 -30.10 -0.84
N VAL A 699 40.86 -31.33 -1.35
CA VAL A 699 40.27 -32.51 -0.72
C VAL A 699 41.14 -32.91 0.47
N GLY A 700 40.81 -32.35 1.64
CA GLY A 700 41.23 -32.86 2.94
C GLY A 700 40.32 -34.01 3.36
N HIS A 701 40.87 -35.22 3.43
CA HIS A 701 40.24 -36.41 4.00
C HIS A 701 39.90 -36.18 5.49
N GLU A 702 38.62 -36.20 5.85
CA GLU A 702 38.19 -36.49 7.22
C GLU A 702 37.09 -37.57 7.20
N GLU A 703 37.44 -38.74 7.73
CA GLU A 703 36.52 -39.84 8.04
C GLU A 703 35.51 -39.39 9.11
N ARG A 704 34.21 -39.51 8.81
CA ARG A 704 33.14 -39.37 9.80
C ARG A 704 32.70 -40.73 10.31
N ASP A 705 33.11 -41.05 11.53
CA ASP A 705 32.54 -42.12 12.34
C ASP A 705 31.06 -41.82 12.67
N TYR A 706 30.18 -42.72 12.26
CA TYR A 706 28.77 -42.74 12.65
C TYR A 706 28.60 -43.46 14.00
N LYS A 707 28.18 -42.74 15.05
CA LYS A 707 27.54 -43.34 16.23
C LYS A 707 26.13 -42.77 16.42
N ARG A 708 25.13 -43.64 16.22
CA ARG A 708 23.73 -43.46 16.68
C ARG A 708 23.69 -43.55 18.22
N PRO A 709 22.92 -42.71 18.92
CA PRO A 709 22.48 -43.04 20.27
C PRO A 709 21.21 -43.91 20.19
N ARG A 710 21.27 -45.08 20.81
CA ARG A 710 20.09 -45.87 21.17
C ARG A 710 19.43 -45.24 22.40
N LYS A 711 18.10 -45.36 22.42
CA LYS A 711 17.21 -45.15 23.55
C LYS A 711 17.76 -45.74 24.85
N GLU A 712 17.74 -44.95 25.92
CA GLU A 712 16.89 -45.12 27.11
C GLU A 712 16.68 -43.77 27.78
#